data_AF-A0A3S2TP42-F1
#
_entry.id   AF-A0A3S2TP42-F1
#
_cell.length_a   1.000
_cell.length_b   1.000
_cell.length_c   1.000
_cell.angle_alpha   90.00
_cell.angle_beta   90.00
_cell.angle_gamma   90.00
#
_symmetry.space_group_name_H-M   'P 1'
#
loop_
_entity.id
_entity.type
_entity.pdbx_description
1 polymer ?
#
loop_
_entity_poly.entity_id
_entity_poly.type
_entity_poly.pdbx_seq_one_letter_code
_entity_poly.pdbx_strand_id
1 'polypeptide(L)'
;KAGTATFMVTLGEAVGQNSTSTVTVDYATANGSAVAGSDYVATSGTLSFAPGESVKLVTVDLIDDGTAEGAERFYLNLSNAVGAQISDASGAASIALSDGALAASPVVSVIDKTVVERAGFVDVAVSLSAASASTVSVSYTTANVTAANGSDYQGVSGSLSFLPGETVKYIRVELINNGTSESSETFRINLSGATNASIGTSFGTVTIADDDAPGVQVFAYGDSDDTYTVDEATDVIIENEDGGTDTVIASIDYVLGAHLENLTLESPATTGTGNDLDNVLTGNALDNTLTGFAGNDTLDGGGGADSMTGGTGDDLYYVNNAGDVVVENPGEGTDTVRANISYTLGSGLEHLILTGSANISGTGNGQANQITGNAGNNLIDGKAGADTMAGGAGDDSYVVDDAGDTVTEAAGAGIDSVSASVSFTLGDNVENLTLTGTADLDGTGNGENNALTGTSGANTLNGLGGDDVILGLGGDDVLDGGAGNDTLNGGGGSDSLRGGGGDDTMIGGGGNDSYSVAQAGDQVIEVAGGGYDTVTSNIDYTLGDEVEALVLAGSAANGTGNLLNNNLQGNNAANTLTGLGGADKLFGLAGADTLVGGGGDDQLDGGTGIDTMIGGTGGDTYIVDHASDLIVESVGGGFDIVRTSVDYTLAAGVEVERFELKGSATTATGNEFGQVMVGTAGNDVLNGEGGNDNLKGGAGDDTLNGGSGNDTLNGGGGGDAMAGGAGNDLYLVNNAFDTAVELAGEGTDSVQSSVDFVLGANVENLTLIGSAQIGTGNAGNNQLTGNGAANTLTGGAGNDAITTGGGADRVVLDSLVGSDTISDFTSGVDKLVVSQAAIAIRNGDTSVDNATTIAGPGGFAVNAEFVVVTGDITGGITAAKAAAAIGSASSGYSVGATRLFMVDNGVDSALYLFTAGDADAAVETAELTLLATLSGTGATTTTDLIFGP
;
A
#
# COMPACT_ATOMS: atom_id res chain seq x y z
N LYS A 1 -60.57 -31.48 37.66
CA LYS A 1 -61.40 -32.41 38.51
C LYS A 1 -62.83 -31.98 38.88
N ALA A 2 -63.19 -30.69 38.90
CA ALA A 2 -64.57 -30.27 39.23
C ALA A 2 -65.63 -30.67 38.17
N GLY A 3 -65.19 -31.02 36.95
CA GLY A 3 -66.03 -31.52 35.85
C GLY A 3 -66.69 -30.43 35.01
N THR A 4 -67.10 -29.32 35.63
CA THR A 4 -67.72 -28.18 34.94
C THR A 4 -67.41 -26.86 35.64
N ALA A 5 -67.31 -25.78 34.88
CA ALA A 5 -67.40 -24.40 35.35
C ALA A 5 -68.80 -23.84 35.02
N THR A 6 -69.33 -22.93 35.85
CA THR A 6 -70.64 -22.33 35.61
C THR A 6 -70.57 -20.82 35.75
N PHE A 7 -70.95 -20.13 34.68
CA PHE A 7 -71.12 -18.68 34.63
C PHE A 7 -72.56 -18.32 34.94
N MET A 8 -72.73 -17.21 35.65
CA MET A 8 -74.03 -16.61 35.92
C MET A 8 -74.16 -15.34 35.09
N VAL A 9 -75.19 -15.28 34.25
CA VAL A 9 -75.50 -14.11 33.42
C VAL A 9 -76.77 -13.48 33.95
N THR A 10 -76.72 -12.20 34.35
CA THR A 10 -77.84 -11.50 34.99
C THR A 10 -78.36 -10.34 34.14
N LEU A 11 -79.63 -9.99 34.32
CA LEU A 11 -80.18 -8.71 33.86
C LEU A 11 -80.19 -7.73 35.02
N GLY A 12 -79.63 -6.54 34.80
CA GLY A 12 -79.27 -5.61 35.87
C GLY A 12 -77.99 -6.06 36.59
N GLU A 13 -77.44 -5.18 37.42
CA GLU A 13 -76.31 -5.49 38.30
C GLU A 13 -76.63 -6.64 39.27
N ALA A 14 -75.77 -6.93 40.24
CA ALA A 14 -75.81 -8.12 41.08
C ALA A 14 -77.13 -8.42 41.83
N VAL A 15 -78.03 -7.42 41.97
CA VAL A 15 -79.33 -7.56 42.65
C VAL A 15 -80.49 -7.93 41.71
N GLY A 16 -80.25 -7.98 40.40
CA GLY A 16 -81.23 -8.39 39.38
C GLY A 16 -82.33 -7.35 39.10
N GLN A 17 -82.36 -6.81 37.88
CA GLN A 17 -83.47 -5.99 37.36
C GLN A 17 -84.32 -6.81 36.37
N ASN A 18 -85.61 -6.87 36.66
CA ASN A 18 -86.57 -7.55 35.80
C ASN A 18 -86.96 -6.66 34.62
N SER A 19 -86.71 -7.12 33.39
CA SER A 19 -87.31 -6.50 32.22
C SER A 19 -88.79 -6.86 32.10
N THR A 20 -89.60 -5.91 31.62
CA THR A 20 -91.01 -6.15 31.28
C THR A 20 -91.17 -6.72 29.87
N SER A 21 -90.09 -6.85 29.11
CA SER A 21 -90.03 -7.41 27.76
C SER A 21 -88.95 -8.50 27.69
N THR A 22 -89.00 -9.37 26.68
CA THR A 22 -87.95 -10.37 26.47
C THR A 22 -86.62 -9.70 26.18
N VAL A 23 -85.55 -10.15 26.83
CA VAL A 23 -84.17 -9.76 26.53
C VAL A 23 -83.44 -10.97 25.97
N THR A 24 -82.65 -10.79 24.91
CA THR A 24 -81.74 -11.82 24.41
C THR A 24 -80.31 -11.32 24.39
N VAL A 25 -79.36 -12.19 24.65
CA VAL A 25 -77.92 -11.92 24.55
C VAL A 25 -77.21 -13.18 24.08
N ASP A 26 -76.32 -13.05 23.11
CA ASP A 26 -75.46 -14.14 22.64
C ASP A 26 -74.29 -14.31 23.60
N TYR A 27 -73.78 -15.53 23.72
CA TYR A 27 -72.59 -15.82 24.50
C TYR A 27 -71.66 -16.78 23.76
N ALA A 28 -70.36 -16.65 24.01
CA ALA A 28 -69.35 -17.61 23.56
C ALA A 28 -68.19 -17.66 24.55
N THR A 29 -67.65 -18.85 24.81
CA THR A 29 -66.41 -18.97 25.57
C THR A 29 -65.22 -18.49 24.74
N ALA A 30 -64.28 -17.80 25.39
CA ALA A 30 -63.00 -17.40 24.80
C ALA A 30 -61.84 -17.94 25.65
N ASN A 31 -60.71 -18.23 25.01
CA ASN A 31 -59.52 -18.69 25.70
C ASN A 31 -58.91 -17.56 26.55
N GLY A 32 -58.38 -17.92 27.71
CA GLY A 32 -57.38 -17.13 28.40
C GLY A 32 -56.09 -17.93 28.45
N SER A 33 -55.52 -18.14 29.64
CA SER A 33 -54.45 -19.12 29.85
C SER A 33 -54.94 -20.57 29.73
N ALA A 34 -56.23 -20.83 30.00
CA ALA A 34 -56.88 -22.09 29.66
C ALA A 34 -57.38 -22.04 28.22
N VAL A 35 -57.12 -23.10 27.47
CA VAL A 35 -57.38 -23.25 26.05
C VAL A 35 -58.51 -24.24 25.79
N ALA A 36 -59.43 -23.87 24.91
CA ALA A 36 -60.50 -24.75 24.48
C ALA A 36 -59.94 -26.00 23.76
N GLY A 37 -60.34 -27.18 24.22
CA GLY A 37 -59.94 -28.47 23.69
C GLY A 37 -58.83 -29.17 24.48
N SER A 38 -58.03 -28.42 25.26
CA SER A 38 -57.12 -28.96 26.27
C SER A 38 -57.75 -28.91 27.65
N ASP A 39 -58.28 -27.75 28.05
CA ASP A 39 -58.60 -27.47 29.46
C ASP A 39 -60.12 -27.35 29.69
N TYR A 40 -60.84 -26.91 28.65
CA TYR A 40 -62.30 -26.83 28.67
C TYR A 40 -62.91 -27.07 27.27
N VAL A 41 -64.22 -27.32 27.21
CA VAL A 41 -64.96 -27.48 25.94
C VAL A 41 -65.58 -26.15 25.52
N ALA A 42 -65.18 -25.63 24.36
CA ALA A 42 -65.76 -24.39 23.81
C ALA A 42 -67.30 -24.47 23.75
N THR A 43 -67.97 -23.47 24.30
CA THR A 43 -69.43 -23.42 24.45
C THR A 43 -69.95 -22.05 24.00
N SER A 44 -70.99 -22.03 23.15
CA SER A 44 -71.64 -20.79 22.69
C SER A 44 -73.15 -20.97 22.50
N GLY A 45 -73.90 -19.87 22.46
CA GLY A 45 -75.35 -19.89 22.28
C GLY A 45 -76.01 -18.52 22.44
N THR A 46 -77.34 -18.51 22.56
CA THR A 46 -78.13 -17.31 22.86
C THR A 46 -78.95 -17.55 24.12
N LEU A 47 -78.78 -16.68 25.12
CA LEU A 47 -79.65 -16.62 26.28
C LEU A 47 -80.89 -15.79 25.96
N SER A 48 -82.05 -16.27 26.38
CA SER A 48 -83.31 -15.52 26.29
C SER A 48 -83.96 -15.45 27.67
N PHE A 49 -84.03 -14.24 28.21
CA PHE A 49 -84.68 -13.91 29.46
C PHE A 49 -86.14 -13.55 29.18
N ALA A 50 -87.07 -14.32 29.73
CA ALA A 50 -88.49 -13.99 29.65
C ALA A 50 -88.80 -12.73 30.49
N PRO A 51 -89.91 -12.00 30.22
CA PRO A 51 -90.33 -10.91 31.12
C PRO A 51 -90.40 -11.38 32.58
N GLY A 52 -89.70 -10.68 33.47
CA GLY A 52 -89.60 -11.04 34.89
C GLY A 52 -88.50 -12.04 35.27
N GLU A 53 -87.70 -12.52 34.32
CA GLU A 53 -86.52 -13.36 34.56
C GLU A 53 -85.26 -12.49 34.58
N SER A 54 -84.41 -12.67 35.59
CA SER A 54 -83.20 -11.83 35.79
C SER A 54 -81.89 -12.61 35.82
N VAL A 55 -81.91 -13.95 35.76
CA VAL A 55 -80.69 -14.78 35.85
C VAL A 55 -80.78 -15.97 34.89
N LYS A 56 -79.70 -16.24 34.16
CA LYS A 56 -79.45 -17.47 33.41
C LYS A 56 -78.08 -18.02 33.79
N LEU A 57 -77.91 -19.34 33.65
CA LEU A 57 -76.63 -20.00 33.85
C LEU A 57 -76.10 -20.53 32.52
N VAL A 58 -74.79 -20.40 32.32
CA VAL A 58 -74.05 -21.07 31.26
C VAL A 58 -73.06 -22.03 31.90
N THR A 59 -73.17 -23.32 31.57
CA THR A 59 -72.26 -24.35 32.07
C THR A 59 -71.27 -24.73 30.97
N VAL A 60 -70.00 -24.80 31.32
CA VAL A 60 -68.89 -25.15 30.43
C VAL A 60 -68.19 -26.38 31.01
N ASP A 61 -68.00 -27.41 30.19
CA ASP A 61 -67.32 -28.64 30.61
C ASP A 61 -65.81 -28.41 30.71
N LEU A 62 -65.20 -28.88 31.81
CA LEU A 62 -63.75 -28.85 32.00
C LEU A 62 -63.15 -30.20 31.60
N ILE A 63 -62.01 -30.18 30.93
CA ILE A 63 -61.27 -31.37 30.52
C ILE A 63 -60.29 -31.74 31.64
N ASP A 64 -60.10 -33.03 31.87
CA ASP A 64 -59.15 -33.58 32.86
C ASP A 64 -58.27 -34.58 32.10
N ASP A 65 -57.05 -34.18 31.80
CA ASP A 65 -56.08 -34.94 31.01
C ASP A 65 -54.98 -35.60 31.86
N GLY A 66 -54.94 -35.27 33.16
CA GLY A 66 -54.04 -35.82 34.15
C GLY A 66 -52.64 -35.20 34.17
N THR A 67 -52.40 -34.09 33.44
CA THR A 67 -51.16 -33.32 33.53
C THR A 67 -51.22 -32.29 34.65
N ALA A 68 -50.13 -32.17 35.42
CA ALA A 68 -50.05 -31.20 36.50
C ALA A 68 -49.84 -29.80 35.93
N GLU A 69 -50.81 -28.91 36.14
CA GLU A 69 -50.85 -27.56 35.58
C GLU A 69 -50.95 -26.49 36.66
N GLY A 70 -50.68 -25.26 36.26
CA GLY A 70 -50.88 -24.06 37.08
C GLY A 70 -52.37 -23.78 37.34
N ALA A 71 -52.66 -22.64 37.96
CA ALA A 71 -54.00 -22.08 37.85
C ALA A 71 -54.14 -21.40 36.47
N GLU A 72 -55.27 -21.60 35.81
CA GLU A 72 -55.53 -21.12 34.45
C GLU A 72 -56.90 -20.44 34.38
N ARG A 73 -57.18 -19.68 33.32
CA ARG A 73 -58.42 -18.91 33.16
C ARG A 73 -58.96 -18.98 31.73
N PHE A 74 -60.28 -18.98 31.60
CA PHE A 74 -60.97 -18.78 30.33
C PHE A 74 -62.21 -17.92 30.55
N TYR A 75 -62.77 -17.36 29.47
CA TYR A 75 -63.80 -16.33 29.54
C TYR A 75 -65.12 -16.79 28.91
N LEU A 76 -66.19 -16.08 29.24
CA LEU A 76 -67.51 -16.15 28.62
C LEU A 76 -67.92 -14.76 28.17
N ASN A 77 -67.85 -14.50 26.87
CA ASN A 77 -68.11 -13.18 26.30
C ASN A 77 -69.57 -13.06 25.87
N LEU A 78 -70.22 -11.96 26.24
CA LEU A 78 -71.58 -11.60 25.85
C LEU A 78 -71.57 -10.67 24.63
N SER A 79 -72.55 -10.85 23.75
CA SER A 79 -72.69 -10.00 22.56
C SER A 79 -74.14 -9.89 22.09
N ASN A 80 -74.39 -8.99 21.15
CA ASN A 80 -75.69 -8.87 20.45
C ASN A 80 -76.92 -8.76 21.36
N ALA A 81 -76.81 -8.02 22.48
CA ALA A 81 -77.95 -7.85 23.37
C ALA A 81 -79.10 -7.09 22.68
N VAL A 82 -80.32 -7.60 22.80
CA VAL A 82 -81.55 -6.97 22.32
C VAL A 82 -82.49 -6.77 23.48
N GLY A 83 -82.91 -5.52 23.71
CA GLY A 83 -83.79 -5.16 24.82
C GLY A 83 -83.08 -4.89 26.15
N ALA A 84 -81.74 -4.92 26.16
CA ALA A 84 -80.88 -4.48 27.26
C ALA A 84 -79.61 -3.82 26.69
N GLN A 85 -78.80 -3.22 27.56
CA GLN A 85 -77.40 -2.88 27.27
C GLN A 85 -76.52 -3.87 28.02
N ILE A 86 -75.38 -4.24 27.43
CA ILE A 86 -74.37 -5.05 28.10
C ILE A 86 -73.53 -4.07 28.92
N SER A 87 -73.58 -4.19 30.25
CA SER A 87 -72.78 -3.38 31.17
C SER A 87 -71.46 -4.06 31.55
N ASP A 88 -71.44 -5.39 31.47
CA ASP A 88 -70.27 -6.25 31.65
C ASP A 88 -70.34 -7.29 30.53
N ALA A 89 -69.34 -7.26 29.65
CA ALA A 89 -69.32 -8.05 28.43
C ALA A 89 -68.60 -9.38 28.58
N SER A 90 -67.94 -9.66 29.70
CA SER A 90 -67.11 -10.85 29.84
C SER A 90 -67.06 -11.34 31.28
N GLY A 91 -67.44 -12.60 31.49
CA GLY A 91 -67.17 -13.28 32.76
C GLY A 91 -65.93 -14.14 32.66
N ALA A 92 -65.06 -14.15 33.67
CA ALA A 92 -63.93 -15.08 33.76
C ALA A 92 -64.28 -16.33 34.60
N ALA A 93 -63.71 -17.47 34.24
CA ALA A 93 -63.68 -18.68 35.07
C ALA A 93 -62.24 -19.14 35.26
N SER A 94 -61.84 -19.26 36.53
CA SER A 94 -60.53 -19.77 36.91
C SER A 94 -60.58 -21.27 37.18
N ILE A 95 -59.71 -22.00 36.49
CA ILE A 95 -59.36 -23.38 36.75
C ILE A 95 -58.23 -23.35 37.79
N ALA A 96 -58.52 -23.82 39.01
CA ALA A 96 -57.49 -23.90 40.04
C ALA A 96 -56.45 -25.00 39.72
N LEU A 97 -55.27 -24.91 40.34
CA LEU A 97 -54.20 -25.93 40.31
C LEU A 97 -54.76 -27.36 40.26
N SER A 98 -54.54 -28.03 39.14
CA SER A 98 -54.98 -29.39 38.84
C SER A 98 -53.81 -30.37 38.88
N ASP A 99 -54.13 -31.63 39.18
CA ASP A 99 -53.26 -32.81 38.99
C ASP A 99 -51.82 -32.79 39.55
N GLY A 100 -51.51 -31.83 40.43
CA GLY A 100 -50.29 -31.77 41.24
C GLY A 100 -50.19 -32.83 42.36
N ALA A 101 -49.03 -32.91 42.99
CA ALA A 101 -48.77 -33.87 44.07
C ALA A 101 -49.65 -33.61 45.31
N LEU A 102 -50.25 -34.68 45.85
CA LEU A 102 -51.13 -34.58 47.02
C LEU A 102 -50.35 -34.27 48.30
N ALA A 103 -50.81 -33.28 49.07
CA ALA A 103 -50.27 -32.94 50.38
C ALA A 103 -51.03 -33.64 51.51
N ALA A 104 -50.31 -34.22 52.48
CA ALA A 104 -50.91 -34.85 53.66
C ALA A 104 -51.47 -33.82 54.68
N SER A 105 -50.98 -32.59 54.63
CA SER A 105 -51.45 -31.45 55.44
C SER A 105 -51.19 -30.15 54.67
N PRO A 106 -52.01 -29.80 53.66
CA PRO A 106 -51.86 -28.53 52.95
C PRO A 106 -52.06 -27.32 53.88
N VAL A 107 -51.61 -26.16 53.41
CA VAL A 107 -51.87 -24.88 54.07
C VAL A 107 -53.18 -24.33 53.53
N VAL A 108 -54.13 -23.98 54.41
CA VAL A 108 -55.37 -23.29 54.04
C VAL A 108 -55.24 -21.79 54.29
N SER A 109 -55.59 -20.99 53.29
CA SER A 109 -55.46 -19.53 53.30
C SER A 109 -56.74 -18.90 52.74
N VAL A 110 -57.05 -17.70 53.23
CA VAL A 110 -58.11 -16.82 52.69
C VAL A 110 -57.44 -15.56 52.12
N ILE A 111 -58.00 -15.04 51.03
CA ILE A 111 -57.49 -13.84 50.35
C ILE A 111 -58.22 -12.58 50.81
N ASP A 112 -57.55 -11.44 50.69
CA ASP A 112 -58.18 -10.13 50.82
C ASP A 112 -59.01 -9.83 49.55
N LYS A 113 -60.04 -8.97 49.66
CA LYS A 113 -60.86 -8.57 48.51
C LYS A 113 -61.37 -7.14 48.70
N THR A 114 -61.40 -6.34 47.64
CA THR A 114 -62.07 -5.04 47.62
C THR A 114 -63.29 -5.13 46.72
N VAL A 115 -64.38 -4.48 47.11
CA VAL A 115 -65.67 -4.55 46.41
C VAL A 115 -66.45 -3.26 46.66
N VAL A 116 -67.26 -2.83 45.70
CA VAL A 116 -68.18 -1.69 45.89
C VAL A 116 -69.45 -2.14 46.63
N GLU A 117 -70.02 -1.31 47.49
CA GLU A 117 -71.22 -1.69 48.27
C GLU A 117 -72.43 -2.06 47.40
N ARG A 118 -72.59 -1.44 46.21
CA ARG A 118 -73.65 -1.79 45.25
C ARG A 118 -73.51 -3.18 44.64
N ALA A 119 -72.36 -3.84 44.78
CA ALA A 119 -72.14 -5.19 44.24
C ALA A 119 -73.03 -6.25 44.89
N GLY A 120 -73.74 -5.94 45.99
CA GLY A 120 -74.78 -6.78 46.59
C GLY A 120 -74.26 -8.03 47.32
N PHE A 121 -73.16 -8.63 46.89
CA PHE A 121 -72.42 -9.65 47.62
C PHE A 121 -70.95 -9.67 47.18
N VAL A 122 -70.12 -10.33 47.99
CA VAL A 122 -68.72 -10.62 47.69
C VAL A 122 -68.45 -12.10 47.93
N ASP A 123 -67.78 -12.75 46.98
CA ASP A 123 -67.26 -14.11 47.12
C ASP A 123 -65.78 -14.05 47.43
N VAL A 124 -65.39 -14.51 48.62
CA VAL A 124 -63.98 -14.54 49.05
C VAL A 124 -63.45 -15.96 48.97
N ALA A 125 -62.39 -16.14 48.19
CA ALA A 125 -61.77 -17.44 48.00
C ALA A 125 -61.01 -17.89 49.26
N VAL A 126 -61.16 -19.16 49.59
CA VAL A 126 -60.35 -19.90 50.56
C VAL A 126 -59.70 -21.05 49.80
N SER A 127 -58.38 -21.07 49.78
CA SER A 127 -57.59 -22.00 48.98
C SER A 127 -56.71 -22.90 49.84
N LEU A 128 -56.37 -24.06 49.29
CA LEU A 128 -55.36 -24.98 49.78
C LEU A 128 -54.09 -24.82 48.95
N SER A 129 -52.93 -24.83 49.60
CA SER A 129 -51.61 -24.78 48.93
C SER A 129 -51.31 -25.98 48.03
N ALA A 130 -52.05 -27.08 48.20
CA ALA A 130 -52.01 -28.28 47.38
C ALA A 130 -53.26 -29.12 47.65
N ALA A 131 -53.66 -29.95 46.68
CA ALA A 131 -54.75 -30.89 46.85
C ALA A 131 -54.44 -31.90 47.97
N SER A 132 -55.45 -32.27 48.77
CA SER A 132 -55.31 -33.30 49.80
C SER A 132 -55.94 -34.63 49.37
N ALA A 133 -55.34 -35.74 49.82
CA ALA A 133 -55.94 -37.07 49.66
C ALA A 133 -57.11 -37.31 50.64
N SER A 134 -57.22 -36.48 51.70
CA SER A 134 -58.27 -36.57 52.71
C SER A 134 -59.11 -35.30 52.71
N THR A 135 -60.36 -35.39 53.15
CA THR A 135 -61.20 -34.21 53.30
C THR A 135 -60.55 -33.23 54.28
N VAL A 136 -60.36 -31.99 53.83
CA VAL A 136 -59.89 -30.87 54.66
C VAL A 136 -61.10 -30.07 55.09
N SER A 137 -61.17 -29.66 56.35
CA SER A 137 -62.20 -28.72 56.80
C SER A 137 -61.60 -27.56 57.58
N VAL A 138 -62.24 -26.40 57.48
CA VAL A 138 -61.88 -25.17 58.20
C VAL A 138 -63.14 -24.40 58.55
N SER A 139 -63.22 -23.87 59.76
CA SER A 139 -64.33 -23.00 60.19
C SER A 139 -64.03 -21.55 59.85
N TYR A 140 -65.04 -20.76 59.53
CA TYR A 140 -64.91 -19.33 59.27
C TYR A 140 -65.97 -18.51 60.02
N THR A 141 -65.62 -17.26 60.35
CA THR A 141 -66.56 -16.27 60.87
C THR A 141 -66.18 -14.87 60.38
N THR A 142 -67.17 -14.08 59.97
CA THR A 142 -66.96 -12.66 59.71
C THR A 142 -66.80 -11.89 61.01
N ALA A 143 -66.01 -10.81 61.02
CA ALA A 143 -65.87 -9.89 62.14
C ALA A 143 -65.75 -8.44 61.66
N ASN A 144 -66.46 -7.54 62.33
CA ASN A 144 -66.44 -6.11 62.06
C ASN A 144 -65.02 -5.55 62.26
N VAL A 145 -64.62 -4.59 61.41
CA VAL A 145 -63.44 -3.75 61.65
C VAL A 145 -63.87 -2.30 61.65
N THR A 146 -64.09 -1.71 60.47
CA THR A 146 -64.78 -0.42 60.31
C THR A 146 -66.19 -0.61 59.78
N ALA A 147 -66.39 -1.58 58.89
CA ALA A 147 -67.71 -2.02 58.45
C ALA A 147 -68.40 -2.83 59.54
N ALA A 148 -69.69 -2.60 59.73
CA ALA A 148 -70.53 -3.21 60.73
C ALA A 148 -71.55 -4.20 60.12
N ASN A 149 -71.59 -5.38 60.74
CA ASN A 149 -72.60 -6.39 60.46
C ASN A 149 -74.03 -5.83 60.67
N GLY A 150 -74.84 -5.89 59.63
CA GLY A 150 -76.25 -5.47 59.60
C GLY A 150 -76.48 -4.05 59.06
N SER A 151 -75.43 -3.24 58.91
CA SER A 151 -75.47 -1.94 58.19
C SER A 151 -74.79 -2.01 56.84
N ASP A 152 -73.62 -2.66 56.76
CA ASP A 152 -72.74 -2.57 55.57
C ASP A 152 -72.54 -3.94 54.91
N TYR A 153 -72.59 -5.01 55.71
CA TYR A 153 -72.61 -6.39 55.24
C TYR A 153 -73.45 -7.28 56.16
N GLN A 154 -73.93 -8.42 55.68
CA GLN A 154 -74.59 -9.43 56.53
C GLN A 154 -73.57 -10.46 56.99
N GLY A 155 -73.30 -10.48 58.30
CA GLY A 155 -72.28 -11.36 58.87
C GLY A 155 -72.64 -12.84 58.79
N VAL A 156 -71.66 -13.65 58.42
CA VAL A 156 -71.79 -15.11 58.22
C VAL A 156 -70.75 -15.87 59.04
N SER A 157 -71.09 -17.10 59.43
CA SER A 157 -70.16 -18.06 60.01
C SER A 157 -70.52 -19.48 59.57
N GLY A 158 -69.52 -20.36 59.48
CA GLY A 158 -69.73 -21.70 58.96
C GLY A 158 -68.47 -22.56 58.96
N SER A 159 -68.52 -23.67 58.25
CA SER A 159 -67.37 -24.54 57.99
C SER A 159 -67.29 -24.89 56.52
N LEU A 160 -66.13 -24.66 55.90
CA LEU A 160 -65.81 -25.16 54.56
C LEU A 160 -65.27 -26.59 54.66
N SER A 161 -65.64 -27.42 53.69
CA SER A 161 -65.12 -28.78 53.53
C SER A 161 -64.64 -28.96 52.09
N PHE A 162 -63.35 -29.18 51.93
CA PHE A 162 -62.70 -29.50 50.66
C PHE A 162 -62.66 -31.02 50.55
N LEU A 163 -63.34 -31.58 49.54
CA LEU A 163 -63.27 -33.00 49.22
C LEU A 163 -61.86 -33.36 48.70
N PRO A 164 -61.45 -34.65 48.75
CA PRO A 164 -60.18 -35.06 48.18
C PRO A 164 -60.01 -34.56 46.73
N GLY A 165 -58.92 -33.86 46.45
CA GLY A 165 -58.64 -33.24 45.15
C GLY A 165 -59.16 -31.81 44.95
N GLU A 166 -60.04 -31.28 45.82
CA GLU A 166 -60.46 -29.87 45.75
C GLU A 166 -59.43 -28.95 46.41
N THR A 167 -59.19 -27.78 45.80
CA THR A 167 -58.18 -26.81 46.27
C THR A 167 -58.75 -25.43 46.56
N VAL A 168 -59.98 -25.10 46.13
CA VAL A 168 -60.60 -23.79 46.38
C VAL A 168 -62.08 -23.93 46.76
N LYS A 169 -62.54 -23.07 47.67
CA LYS A 169 -63.95 -22.86 48.04
C LYS A 169 -64.17 -21.37 48.25
N TYR A 170 -65.41 -20.91 48.14
CA TYR A 170 -65.75 -19.51 48.32
C TYR A 170 -66.65 -19.31 49.54
N ILE A 171 -66.45 -18.21 50.25
CA ILE A 171 -67.34 -17.69 51.28
C ILE A 171 -68.08 -16.50 50.68
N ARG A 172 -69.39 -16.65 50.48
CA ARG A 172 -70.26 -15.55 50.07
C ARG A 172 -70.68 -14.72 51.28
N VAL A 173 -70.55 -13.41 51.17
CA VAL A 173 -71.04 -12.43 52.14
C VAL A 173 -71.92 -11.43 51.41
N GLU A 174 -73.16 -11.22 51.87
CA GLU A 174 -74.04 -10.19 51.29
C GLU A 174 -73.58 -8.81 51.74
N LEU A 175 -73.57 -7.86 50.81
CA LEU A 175 -73.27 -6.44 51.03
C LEU A 175 -74.58 -5.65 51.08
N ILE A 176 -74.60 -4.58 51.85
CA ILE A 176 -75.78 -3.73 52.02
C ILE A 176 -75.44 -2.36 51.46
N ASN A 177 -75.99 -2.02 50.29
CA ASN A 177 -75.96 -0.66 49.77
C ASN A 177 -77.06 0.16 50.47
N ASN A 178 -76.66 1.24 51.13
CA ASN A 178 -77.55 2.02 52.02
C ASN A 178 -77.88 3.43 51.51
N GLY A 179 -77.32 3.87 50.37
CA GLY A 179 -77.61 5.16 49.74
C GLY A 179 -76.96 6.35 50.46
N THR A 180 -76.11 6.12 51.46
CA THR A 180 -75.45 7.16 52.25
C THR A 180 -73.97 7.19 51.99
N SER A 181 -73.46 8.34 51.56
CA SER A 181 -72.02 8.50 51.36
C SER A 181 -71.23 8.33 52.67
N GLU A 182 -70.41 7.29 52.68
CA GLU A 182 -69.54 6.84 53.74
C GLU A 182 -68.06 6.88 53.27
N SER A 183 -67.12 6.58 54.17
CA SER A 183 -65.73 6.33 53.76
C SER A 183 -65.56 4.85 53.46
N SER A 184 -64.55 4.43 52.70
CA SER A 184 -64.30 2.99 52.52
C SER A 184 -64.13 2.28 53.86
N GLU A 185 -64.84 1.18 54.04
CA GLU A 185 -64.93 0.43 55.29
C GLU A 185 -64.41 -1.00 55.13
N THR A 186 -64.11 -1.69 56.22
CA THR A 186 -63.54 -3.05 56.17
C THR A 186 -64.21 -4.00 57.15
N PHE A 187 -64.36 -5.26 56.76
CA PHE A 187 -64.62 -6.38 57.66
C PHE A 187 -63.62 -7.51 57.40
N ARG A 188 -63.56 -8.51 58.28
CA ARG A 188 -62.66 -9.66 58.13
C ARG A 188 -63.40 -10.97 58.05
N ILE A 189 -62.85 -11.92 57.31
CA ILE A 189 -63.20 -13.34 57.36
C ILE A 189 -62.09 -14.07 58.11
N ASN A 190 -62.37 -14.53 59.34
CA ASN A 190 -61.40 -15.24 60.17
C ASN A 190 -61.53 -16.75 59.99
N LEU A 191 -60.43 -17.44 59.72
CA LEU A 191 -60.34 -18.89 59.65
C LEU A 191 -59.93 -19.48 61.01
N SER A 192 -60.52 -20.62 61.37
CA SER A 192 -60.18 -21.34 62.61
C SER A 192 -60.45 -22.84 62.51
N GLY A 193 -59.85 -23.62 63.41
CA GLY A 193 -60.22 -25.03 63.60
C GLY A 193 -59.96 -25.94 62.40
N ALA A 194 -58.91 -25.69 61.61
CA ALA A 194 -58.60 -26.53 60.45
C ALA A 194 -58.27 -27.98 60.84
N THR A 195 -58.79 -28.96 60.10
CA THR A 195 -58.42 -30.38 60.22
C THR A 195 -57.87 -30.93 58.91
N ASN A 196 -56.84 -31.78 59.02
CA ASN A 196 -56.03 -32.27 57.90
C ASN A 196 -55.35 -31.15 57.07
N ALA A 197 -55.22 -29.95 57.63
CA ALA A 197 -54.52 -28.80 57.06
C ALA A 197 -54.03 -27.90 58.21
N SER A 198 -53.06 -27.03 57.93
CA SER A 198 -52.66 -25.93 58.81
C SER A 198 -53.15 -24.60 58.24
N ILE A 199 -53.55 -23.66 59.08
CA ILE A 199 -53.96 -22.33 58.63
C ILE A 199 -52.70 -21.50 58.31
N GLY A 200 -52.63 -20.99 57.09
CA GLY A 200 -51.63 -20.02 56.64
C GLY A 200 -52.09 -18.61 56.98
N THR A 201 -52.84 -17.96 56.09
CA THR A 201 -53.48 -16.67 56.39
C THR A 201 -54.73 -16.91 57.24
N SER A 202 -54.67 -16.51 58.52
CA SER A 202 -55.75 -16.76 59.48
C SER A 202 -56.94 -15.82 59.35
N PHE A 203 -56.81 -14.74 58.58
CA PHE A 203 -57.92 -13.88 58.21
C PHE A 203 -57.68 -13.25 56.85
N GLY A 204 -58.76 -12.96 56.14
CA GLY A 204 -58.78 -12.13 54.94
C GLY A 204 -59.59 -10.88 55.25
N THR A 205 -59.17 -9.73 54.74
CA THR A 205 -59.84 -8.44 54.88
C THR A 205 -60.67 -8.17 53.64
N VAL A 206 -61.94 -7.84 53.83
CA VAL A 206 -62.80 -7.35 52.77
C VAL A 206 -62.99 -5.86 52.96
N THR A 207 -62.62 -5.08 51.95
CA THR A 207 -62.84 -3.63 51.90
C THR A 207 -64.08 -3.33 51.06
N ILE A 208 -65.00 -2.55 51.62
CA ILE A 208 -66.21 -2.06 50.96
C ILE A 208 -65.94 -0.61 50.55
N ALA A 209 -65.96 -0.32 49.26
CA ALA A 209 -65.89 1.04 48.73
C ALA A 209 -67.30 1.64 48.61
N ASP A 210 -67.46 2.86 49.12
CA ASP A 210 -68.69 3.67 49.03
C ASP A 210 -68.86 4.23 47.61
N ASP A 211 -70.07 4.18 47.07
CA ASP A 211 -70.39 4.72 45.74
C ASP A 211 -71.47 5.82 45.73
N ASP A 212 -71.88 6.29 46.91
CA ASP A 212 -72.97 7.23 47.08
C ASP A 212 -72.54 8.71 47.12
N ALA A 213 -71.23 8.99 47.08
CA ALA A 213 -70.69 10.35 47.04
C ALA A 213 -71.06 11.08 45.72
N PRO A 214 -71.60 12.33 45.76
CA PRO A 214 -72.01 13.03 44.54
C PRO A 214 -70.82 13.34 43.63
N GLY A 215 -70.87 12.83 42.39
CA GLY A 215 -69.82 13.05 41.39
C GLY A 215 -68.65 12.07 41.50
N VAL A 216 -68.76 11.01 42.30
CA VAL A 216 -67.79 9.92 42.39
C VAL A 216 -68.25 8.78 41.50
N GLN A 217 -67.42 8.38 40.53
CA GLN A 217 -67.57 7.10 39.86
C GLN A 217 -66.63 6.07 40.49
N VAL A 218 -67.21 5.03 41.09
CA VAL A 218 -66.46 3.83 41.50
C VAL A 218 -66.60 2.78 40.41
N PHE A 219 -65.51 2.50 39.72
CA PHE A 219 -65.44 1.44 38.72
C PHE A 219 -64.82 0.19 39.36
N ALA A 220 -65.43 -0.96 39.11
CA ALA A 220 -65.00 -2.24 39.63
C ALA A 220 -65.39 -3.31 38.61
N TYR A 221 -64.66 -3.37 37.50
CA TYR A 221 -64.94 -4.33 36.44
C TYR A 221 -64.02 -5.55 36.58
N GLY A 222 -64.30 -6.34 37.61
CA GLY A 222 -64.03 -7.79 37.59
C GLY A 222 -62.62 -8.25 37.24
N ASP A 223 -62.57 -9.22 36.31
CA ASP A 223 -61.39 -9.96 35.86
C ASP A 223 -61.38 -10.00 34.30
N SER A 224 -61.72 -8.89 33.63
CA SER A 224 -61.69 -8.70 32.16
C SER A 224 -60.85 -7.51 31.70
N ASP A 225 -60.65 -7.36 30.38
CA ASP A 225 -60.04 -6.17 29.77
C ASP A 225 -61.09 -5.04 29.72
N ASP A 226 -60.93 -4.03 30.56
CA ASP A 226 -61.93 -2.98 30.76
C ASP A 226 -61.43 -1.58 30.40
N THR A 227 -62.38 -0.65 30.23
CA THR A 227 -62.09 0.75 29.92
C THR A 227 -62.82 1.68 30.88
N TYR A 228 -62.03 2.50 31.58
CA TYR A 228 -62.45 3.43 32.63
C TYR A 228 -62.35 4.86 32.14
N THR A 229 -63.35 5.70 32.38
CA THR A 229 -63.28 7.13 32.09
C THR A 229 -63.23 7.92 33.39
N VAL A 230 -62.14 8.64 33.63
CA VAL A 230 -61.91 9.43 34.86
C VAL A 230 -62.00 10.91 34.52
N ASP A 231 -62.94 11.60 35.15
CA ASP A 231 -63.16 13.04 34.96
C ASP A 231 -63.10 13.87 36.25
N GLU A 232 -63.10 13.21 37.41
CA GLU A 232 -62.97 13.85 38.71
C GLU A 232 -61.93 13.13 39.58
N ALA A 233 -61.16 13.88 40.37
CA ALA A 233 -60.10 13.30 41.22
C ALA A 233 -60.63 12.38 42.34
N THR A 234 -61.95 12.34 42.51
CA THR A 234 -62.63 11.48 43.45
C THR A 234 -63.04 10.14 42.86
N ASP A 235 -62.92 9.94 41.55
CA ASP A 235 -63.20 8.65 40.92
C ASP A 235 -62.23 7.58 41.44
N VAL A 236 -62.75 6.38 41.69
CA VAL A 236 -61.98 5.25 42.25
C VAL A 236 -62.09 4.08 41.29
N ILE A 237 -60.96 3.57 40.85
CA ILE A 237 -60.87 2.33 40.07
C ILE A 237 -60.39 1.23 41.02
N ILE A 238 -61.06 0.08 40.99
CA ILE A 238 -60.78 -1.06 41.87
C ILE A 238 -60.53 -2.28 40.98
N GLU A 239 -59.25 -2.54 40.72
CA GLU A 239 -58.83 -3.71 39.95
C GLU A 239 -58.25 -4.82 40.82
N ASN A 240 -58.56 -6.04 40.39
CA ASN A 240 -58.01 -7.25 40.98
C ASN A 240 -56.63 -7.53 40.44
N GLU A 241 -55.79 -8.15 41.27
CA GLU A 241 -54.66 -8.92 40.75
C GLU A 241 -55.23 -9.92 39.74
N ASP A 242 -54.60 -10.01 38.56
CA ASP A 242 -55.04 -10.84 37.45
C ASP A 242 -56.30 -10.34 36.68
N GLY A 243 -56.64 -9.05 36.80
CA GLY A 243 -57.80 -8.39 36.18
C GLY A 243 -57.92 -8.53 34.66
N GLY A 244 -56.88 -8.26 33.89
CA GLY A 244 -56.97 -8.17 32.44
C GLY A 244 -55.92 -7.20 31.94
N THR A 245 -56.10 -6.66 30.75
CA THR A 245 -55.38 -5.46 30.29
C THR A 245 -56.34 -4.29 30.23
N ASP A 246 -56.16 -3.38 31.17
CA ASP A 246 -57.14 -2.35 31.49
C ASP A 246 -56.71 -0.97 30.99
N THR A 247 -57.69 -0.15 30.58
CA THR A 247 -57.44 1.18 30.01
C THR A 247 -58.15 2.27 30.77
N VAL A 248 -57.41 3.27 31.25
CA VAL A 248 -57.95 4.50 31.83
C VAL A 248 -57.90 5.63 30.81
N ILE A 249 -59.02 6.28 30.54
CA ILE A 249 -59.13 7.53 29.76
C ILE A 249 -59.38 8.66 30.75
N ALA A 250 -58.41 9.55 30.96
CA ALA A 250 -58.46 10.57 32.01
C ALA A 250 -58.45 12.00 31.46
N SER A 251 -59.45 12.80 31.83
CA SER A 251 -59.51 14.24 31.49
C SER A 251 -58.82 15.14 32.53
N ILE A 252 -58.24 14.54 33.57
CA ILE A 252 -57.45 15.16 34.63
C ILE A 252 -56.07 14.51 34.72
N ASP A 253 -55.13 15.16 35.42
CA ASP A 253 -53.85 14.52 35.76
C ASP A 253 -54.10 13.24 36.57
N TYR A 254 -53.48 12.13 36.17
CA TYR A 254 -53.81 10.81 36.69
C TYR A 254 -52.58 9.93 36.95
N VAL A 255 -52.68 9.10 37.99
CA VAL A 255 -51.70 8.08 38.37
C VAL A 255 -52.41 6.73 38.36
N LEU A 256 -51.92 5.79 37.55
CA LEU A 256 -52.47 4.44 37.50
C LEU A 256 -52.33 3.77 38.87
N GLY A 257 -53.44 3.22 39.36
CA GLY A 257 -53.45 2.31 40.50
C GLY A 257 -52.79 0.98 40.16
N ALA A 258 -52.62 0.10 41.15
CA ALA A 258 -52.12 -1.24 40.90
C ALA A 258 -53.03 -2.02 39.94
N HIS A 259 -52.44 -2.88 39.10
CA HIS A 259 -53.14 -3.75 38.12
C HIS A 259 -53.84 -2.99 36.98
N LEU A 260 -53.39 -1.77 36.66
CA LEU A 260 -53.86 -1.01 35.51
C LEU A 260 -52.68 -0.80 34.56
N GLU A 261 -52.85 -1.08 33.26
CA GLU A 261 -51.74 -1.06 32.31
C GLU A 261 -51.78 0.16 31.39
N ASN A 262 -52.95 0.62 30.94
CA ASN A 262 -53.02 1.67 29.92
C ASN A 262 -53.62 2.97 30.45
N LEU A 263 -53.02 4.10 30.11
CA LEU A 263 -53.53 5.45 30.39
C LEU A 263 -53.57 6.28 29.11
N THR A 264 -54.71 6.87 28.80
CA THR A 264 -54.88 7.88 27.75
C THR A 264 -55.35 9.18 28.37
N LEU A 265 -54.60 10.26 28.17
CA LEU A 265 -54.98 11.59 28.64
C LEU A 265 -55.88 12.28 27.62
N GLU A 266 -56.94 12.92 28.11
CA GLU A 266 -57.76 13.86 27.36
C GLU A 266 -57.54 15.28 27.88
N SER A 267 -57.72 16.28 27.02
CA SER A 267 -57.65 17.68 27.45
C SER A 267 -58.69 17.97 28.55
N PRO A 268 -58.33 18.65 29.65
CA PRO A 268 -57.11 19.45 29.82
C PRO A 268 -55.95 18.78 30.58
N ALA A 269 -55.93 17.46 30.76
CA ALA A 269 -54.88 16.77 31.52
C ALA A 269 -53.47 17.02 30.92
N THR A 270 -52.50 17.18 31.80
CA THR A 270 -51.09 17.43 31.44
C THR A 270 -50.15 16.38 32.01
N THR A 271 -50.50 15.68 33.08
CA THR A 271 -49.62 14.71 33.74
C THR A 271 -50.24 13.32 33.75
N GLY A 272 -49.50 12.32 33.26
CA GLY A 272 -49.86 10.91 33.34
C GLY A 272 -48.73 10.13 34.02
N THR A 273 -49.08 9.26 34.95
CA THR A 273 -48.09 8.43 35.65
C THR A 273 -48.58 6.99 35.69
N GLY A 274 -47.70 6.07 35.30
CA GLY A 274 -47.88 4.64 35.35
C GLY A 274 -47.66 4.04 36.74
N ASN A 275 -47.35 2.76 36.77
CA ASN A 275 -47.05 1.93 37.93
C ASN A 275 -45.92 0.94 37.59
N ASP A 276 -45.71 -0.09 38.40
CA ASP A 276 -44.60 -1.05 38.21
C ASP A 276 -44.91 -2.17 37.17
N LEU A 277 -45.88 -1.97 36.27
CA LEU A 277 -46.27 -2.90 35.19
C LEU A 277 -45.84 -2.35 33.83
N ASP A 278 -45.82 -3.19 32.80
CA ASP A 278 -45.64 -2.76 31.41
C ASP A 278 -46.84 -1.89 30.98
N ASN A 279 -46.68 -0.56 31.01
CA ASN A 279 -47.75 0.39 30.78
C ASN A 279 -47.77 0.93 29.34
N VAL A 280 -48.96 1.34 28.87
CA VAL A 280 -49.09 2.17 27.66
C VAL A 280 -49.67 3.53 28.03
N LEU A 281 -48.82 4.56 28.00
CA LEU A 281 -49.17 5.93 28.34
C LEU A 281 -49.30 6.77 27.06
N THR A 282 -50.50 7.23 26.75
CA THR A 282 -50.79 8.11 25.60
C THR A 282 -51.23 9.49 26.10
N GLY A 283 -50.50 10.53 25.71
CA GLY A 283 -50.79 11.93 25.96
C GLY A 283 -51.84 12.51 25.00
N ASN A 284 -51.95 13.83 24.97
CA ASN A 284 -52.86 14.58 24.13
C ASN A 284 -52.14 15.64 23.29
N ALA A 285 -52.82 16.72 22.90
CA ALA A 285 -52.22 17.76 22.05
C ALA A 285 -51.55 18.89 22.87
N LEU A 286 -51.52 18.78 24.20
CA LEU A 286 -50.87 19.71 25.13
C LEU A 286 -49.47 19.20 25.49
N ASP A 287 -48.66 20.06 26.10
CA ASP A 287 -47.35 19.68 26.64
C ASP A 287 -47.55 18.76 27.86
N ASN A 288 -47.36 17.46 27.66
CA ASN A 288 -47.59 16.40 28.63
C ASN A 288 -46.32 16.01 29.40
N THR A 289 -46.48 15.55 30.65
CA THR A 289 -45.44 14.85 31.42
C THR A 289 -45.92 13.43 31.67
N LEU A 290 -45.22 12.45 31.09
CA LEU A 290 -45.51 11.02 31.19
C LEU A 290 -44.39 10.32 31.96
N THR A 291 -44.75 9.49 32.95
CA THR A 291 -43.78 8.73 33.76
C THR A 291 -44.24 7.28 33.89
N GLY A 292 -43.44 6.30 33.44
CA GLY A 292 -43.76 4.87 33.46
C GLY A 292 -43.54 4.20 34.83
N PHE A 293 -42.33 4.35 35.36
CA PHE A 293 -41.71 3.69 36.53
C PHE A 293 -40.93 2.41 36.23
N ALA A 294 -41.57 1.25 36.35
CA ALA A 294 -40.89 -0.04 36.17
C ALA A 294 -41.76 -0.91 35.28
N GLY A 295 -41.14 -1.73 34.44
CA GLY A 295 -41.85 -2.43 33.36
C GLY A 295 -41.35 -1.94 32.02
N ASN A 296 -41.75 -2.63 30.96
CA ASN A 296 -41.46 -2.24 29.58
C ASN A 296 -42.58 -1.32 29.09
N ASP A 297 -42.43 -0.03 29.33
CA ASP A 297 -43.46 0.97 29.10
C ASP A 297 -43.45 1.48 27.66
N THR A 298 -44.63 1.83 27.13
CA THR A 298 -44.77 2.56 25.86
C THR A 298 -45.33 3.95 26.14
N LEU A 299 -44.57 4.99 25.83
CA LEU A 299 -44.93 6.38 26.06
C LEU A 299 -45.09 7.13 24.72
N ASP A 300 -46.28 7.64 24.45
CA ASP A 300 -46.59 8.51 23.31
C ASP A 300 -47.12 9.85 23.83
N GLY A 301 -46.32 10.91 23.74
CA GLY A 301 -46.68 12.25 24.23
C GLY A 301 -47.89 12.88 23.51
N GLY A 302 -48.18 12.43 22.28
CA GLY A 302 -49.17 13.08 21.43
C GLY A 302 -48.54 14.24 20.65
N GLY A 303 -49.20 15.40 20.56
CA GLY A 303 -48.75 16.50 19.66
C GLY A 303 -47.99 17.64 20.34
N GLY A 304 -47.90 17.63 21.67
CA GLY A 304 -47.32 18.69 22.49
C GLY A 304 -45.80 18.73 22.45
N ALA A 305 -45.18 19.57 23.28
CA ALA A 305 -43.78 19.44 23.63
C ALA A 305 -43.69 18.65 24.95
N ASP A 306 -43.49 17.35 24.83
CA ASP A 306 -43.77 16.40 25.92
C ASP A 306 -42.51 15.98 26.68
N SER A 307 -42.62 15.67 27.97
CA SER A 307 -41.55 15.11 28.80
C SER A 307 -41.90 13.66 29.14
N MET A 308 -41.11 12.70 28.66
CA MET A 308 -41.35 11.27 28.83
C MET A 308 -40.20 10.62 29.62
N THR A 309 -40.53 9.79 30.61
CA THR A 309 -39.58 9.06 31.47
C THR A 309 -40.14 7.66 31.70
N GLY A 310 -39.53 6.60 31.17
CA GLY A 310 -40.04 5.24 31.34
C GLY A 310 -39.53 4.62 32.63
N GLY A 311 -38.25 4.74 32.92
CA GLY A 311 -37.66 4.22 34.16
C GLY A 311 -37.05 2.84 33.93
N THR A 312 -37.25 1.87 34.83
CA THR A 312 -36.59 0.56 34.70
C THR A 312 -37.36 -0.42 33.83
N GLY A 313 -36.74 -0.96 32.80
CA GLY A 313 -37.33 -1.86 31.82
C GLY A 313 -36.93 -1.41 30.42
N ASP A 314 -37.27 -2.20 29.41
CA ASP A 314 -37.00 -1.86 28.01
C ASP A 314 -38.18 -1.05 27.45
N ASP A 315 -38.06 0.27 27.45
CA ASP A 315 -39.15 1.20 27.14
C ASP A 315 -39.18 1.65 25.67
N LEU A 316 -40.35 2.09 25.21
CA LEU A 316 -40.61 2.61 23.87
C LEU A 316 -41.21 4.01 23.91
N TYR A 317 -40.50 4.98 23.31
CA TYR A 317 -40.92 6.38 23.21
C TYR A 317 -41.35 6.74 21.79
N TYR A 318 -42.47 7.44 21.63
CA TYR A 318 -42.86 8.07 20.36
C TYR A 318 -42.56 9.56 20.40
N VAL A 319 -41.69 10.02 19.50
CA VAL A 319 -41.29 11.43 19.38
C VAL A 319 -41.75 11.99 18.04
N ASN A 320 -42.54 13.05 18.07
CA ASN A 320 -43.06 13.67 16.87
C ASN A 320 -43.01 15.21 16.88
N ASN A 321 -42.61 15.81 17.99
CA ASN A 321 -42.42 17.24 18.15
C ASN A 321 -40.97 17.53 18.56
N ALA A 322 -40.37 18.57 17.99
CA ALA A 322 -38.99 18.95 18.33
C ALA A 322 -38.84 19.46 19.78
N GLY A 323 -39.95 19.73 20.46
CA GLY A 323 -39.99 20.05 21.88
C GLY A 323 -40.03 18.83 22.80
N ASP A 324 -40.18 17.61 22.28
CA ASP A 324 -40.24 16.39 23.09
C ASP A 324 -38.88 16.10 23.73
N VAL A 325 -38.92 15.70 25.00
CA VAL A 325 -37.76 15.35 25.82
C VAL A 325 -37.98 13.95 26.39
N VAL A 326 -37.11 13.02 26.01
CA VAL A 326 -37.01 11.70 26.64
C VAL A 326 -35.93 11.76 27.71
N VAL A 327 -36.24 11.30 28.91
CA VAL A 327 -35.35 11.31 30.07
C VAL A 327 -35.13 9.89 30.54
N GLU A 328 -33.90 9.40 30.39
CA GLU A 328 -33.49 8.08 30.85
C GLU A 328 -32.23 8.13 31.72
N ASN A 329 -32.12 7.23 32.70
CA ASN A 329 -30.87 7.06 33.46
C ASN A 329 -30.08 5.84 32.99
N PRO A 330 -28.74 5.86 33.16
CA PRO A 330 -27.92 4.73 32.74
C PRO A 330 -28.26 3.43 33.49
N GLY A 331 -28.49 2.35 32.73
CA GLY A 331 -28.67 0.99 33.25
C GLY A 331 -30.09 0.69 33.72
N GLU A 332 -31.08 1.45 33.27
CA GLU A 332 -32.49 1.21 33.55
C GLU A 332 -33.14 0.26 32.53
N GLY A 333 -32.60 0.11 31.32
CA GLY A 333 -33.00 -0.93 30.36
C GLY A 333 -32.27 -0.81 29.03
N THR A 334 -32.88 -1.35 27.96
CA THR A 334 -32.51 -1.10 26.56
C THR A 334 -33.66 -0.39 25.86
N ASP A 335 -33.52 0.92 25.70
CA ASP A 335 -34.64 1.79 25.40
C ASP A 335 -34.69 2.21 23.94
N THR A 336 -35.90 2.30 23.39
CA THR A 336 -36.14 2.60 21.97
C THR A 336 -36.89 3.90 21.78
N VAL A 337 -36.32 4.82 21.00
CA VAL A 337 -37.04 5.99 20.50
C VAL A 337 -37.50 5.74 19.07
N ARG A 338 -38.80 5.90 18.82
CA ARG A 338 -39.40 5.91 17.48
C ARG A 338 -39.77 7.35 17.10
N ALA A 339 -39.07 7.92 16.13
CA ALA A 339 -39.22 9.32 15.75
C ALA A 339 -39.76 9.46 14.31
N ASN A 340 -40.58 10.49 14.05
CA ASN A 340 -40.95 10.90 12.67
C ASN A 340 -40.37 12.28 12.28
N ILE A 341 -39.44 12.78 13.10
CA ILE A 341 -38.64 13.98 12.92
C ILE A 341 -37.16 13.63 13.08
N SER A 342 -36.24 14.52 12.69
CA SER A 342 -34.82 14.34 13.03
C SER A 342 -34.64 14.32 14.55
N TYR A 343 -33.87 13.36 15.05
CA TYR A 343 -33.74 13.13 16.48
C TYR A 343 -32.30 12.79 16.89
N THR A 344 -31.92 13.25 18.08
CA THR A 344 -30.65 12.92 18.72
C THR A 344 -30.93 12.23 20.04
N LEU A 345 -30.42 11.02 20.21
CA LEU A 345 -30.57 10.27 21.46
C LEU A 345 -29.93 11.03 22.64
N GLY A 346 -30.69 11.17 23.72
CA GLY A 346 -30.18 11.54 25.04
C GLY A 346 -29.26 10.46 25.61
N SER A 347 -28.57 10.74 26.72
CA SER A 347 -27.76 9.73 27.42
C SER A 347 -28.64 8.64 28.01
N GLY A 348 -28.19 7.38 27.96
CA GLY A 348 -28.94 6.24 28.51
C GLY A 348 -29.96 5.63 27.55
N LEU A 349 -30.04 6.12 26.30
CA LEU A 349 -30.86 5.54 25.25
C LEU A 349 -29.98 4.75 24.27
N GLU A 350 -30.44 3.61 23.81
CA GLU A 350 -29.66 2.69 22.97
C GLU A 350 -30.16 2.63 21.54
N HIS A 351 -31.48 2.64 21.32
CA HIS A 351 -32.07 2.40 20.01
C HIS A 351 -32.84 3.61 19.46
N LEU A 352 -32.63 3.93 18.19
CA LEU A 352 -33.38 4.93 17.44
C LEU A 352 -33.96 4.32 16.17
N ILE A 353 -35.27 4.50 15.96
CA ILE A 353 -35.97 4.10 14.74
C ILE A 353 -36.65 5.33 14.14
N LEU A 354 -36.18 5.76 12.98
CA LEU A 354 -36.83 6.79 12.18
C LEU A 354 -38.01 6.19 11.41
N THR A 355 -39.10 6.93 11.30
CA THR A 355 -40.33 6.48 10.64
C THR A 355 -40.77 7.43 9.54
N GLY A 356 -41.66 6.95 8.67
CA GLY A 356 -42.15 7.70 7.53
C GLY A 356 -41.21 7.65 6.32
N SER A 357 -41.23 8.71 5.52
CA SER A 357 -40.45 8.80 4.28
C SER A 357 -39.88 10.21 4.06
N ALA A 358 -39.72 10.97 5.16
CA ALA A 358 -39.13 12.29 5.11
C ALA A 358 -37.61 12.15 5.24
N ASN A 359 -36.85 13.06 4.62
CA ASN A 359 -35.39 13.12 4.73
C ASN A 359 -35.01 13.71 6.10
N ILE A 360 -35.07 12.87 7.12
CA ILE A 360 -34.75 13.19 8.52
C ILE A 360 -33.42 12.55 8.93
N SER A 361 -32.87 12.95 10.06
CA SER A 361 -31.55 12.51 10.51
C SER A 361 -31.63 11.82 11.86
N GLY A 362 -30.82 10.79 12.06
CA GLY A 362 -30.68 10.09 13.33
C GLY A 362 -29.29 10.33 13.90
N THR A 363 -29.20 10.71 15.17
CA THR A 363 -27.92 10.89 15.84
C THR A 363 -27.91 10.13 17.16
N GLY A 364 -26.90 9.31 17.38
CA GLY A 364 -26.66 8.58 18.63
C GLY A 364 -26.12 9.46 19.76
N ASN A 365 -25.55 8.81 20.77
CA ASN A 365 -24.95 9.40 21.95
C ASN A 365 -23.49 8.94 22.13
N GLY A 366 -23.02 8.62 23.35
CA GLY A 366 -21.64 8.18 23.58
C GLY A 366 -21.52 6.69 23.88
N GLN A 367 -22.60 5.94 23.69
CA GLN A 367 -22.74 4.50 23.94
C GLN A 367 -22.89 3.77 22.61
N ALA A 368 -22.80 2.43 22.63
CA ALA A 368 -23.13 1.63 21.45
C ALA A 368 -24.65 1.73 21.16
N ASN A 369 -24.99 2.38 20.05
CA ASN A 369 -26.35 2.62 19.60
C ASN A 369 -26.74 1.73 18.41
N GLN A 370 -28.03 1.40 18.33
CA GLN A 370 -28.65 0.84 17.12
C GLN A 370 -29.54 1.90 16.48
N ILE A 371 -29.20 2.34 15.28
CA ILE A 371 -29.95 3.38 14.57
C ILE A 371 -30.49 2.81 13.26
N THR A 372 -31.81 2.84 13.10
CA THR A 372 -32.51 2.47 11.87
C THR A 372 -33.18 3.70 11.27
N GLY A 373 -32.85 4.01 10.03
CA GLY A 373 -33.44 5.07 9.23
C GLY A 373 -34.82 4.70 8.68
N ASN A 374 -35.33 5.57 7.81
CA ASN A 374 -36.64 5.45 7.17
C ASN A 374 -36.50 5.32 5.65
N ALA A 375 -37.58 5.58 4.89
CA ALA A 375 -37.54 5.44 3.43
C ALA A 375 -37.09 6.71 2.67
N GLY A 376 -36.51 7.69 3.36
CA GLY A 376 -35.96 8.90 2.75
C GLY A 376 -34.50 9.09 3.15
N ASN A 377 -33.77 9.89 2.38
CA ASN A 377 -32.33 10.10 2.56
C ASN A 377 -32.00 10.61 3.98
N ASN A 378 -31.41 9.75 4.80
CA ASN A 378 -31.05 9.98 6.18
C ASN A 378 -29.57 10.31 6.32
N LEU A 379 -29.27 11.23 7.25
CA LEU A 379 -27.93 11.36 7.81
C LEU A 379 -27.94 10.64 9.15
N ILE A 380 -27.12 9.60 9.28
CA ILE A 380 -27.00 8.76 10.47
C ILE A 380 -25.59 8.92 11.05
N ASP A 381 -25.53 9.39 12.29
CA ASP A 381 -24.29 9.62 13.03
C ASP A 381 -24.40 8.95 14.39
N GLY A 382 -23.75 7.80 14.56
CA GLY A 382 -23.70 7.08 15.84
C GLY A 382 -22.97 7.88 16.95
N LYS A 383 -22.08 8.79 16.54
CA LYS A 383 -21.02 9.40 17.34
C LYS A 383 -20.09 8.32 17.91
N ALA A 384 -19.57 8.53 19.13
CA ALA A 384 -18.68 7.58 19.76
C ALA A 384 -19.46 6.39 20.31
N GLY A 385 -18.95 5.19 20.11
CA GLY A 385 -19.65 3.96 20.44
C GLY A 385 -19.16 2.85 19.53
N ALA A 386 -19.70 1.65 19.64
CA ALA A 386 -19.55 0.66 18.56
C ALA A 386 -20.95 0.46 18.00
N ASP A 387 -21.30 1.25 17.00
CA ASP A 387 -22.68 1.47 16.60
C ASP A 387 -23.12 0.54 15.47
N THR A 388 -24.42 0.26 15.40
CA THR A 388 -25.04 -0.47 14.29
C THR A 388 -26.02 0.45 13.59
N MET A 389 -25.71 0.80 12.34
CA MET A 389 -26.45 1.78 11.56
C MET A 389 -27.05 1.14 10.29
N ALA A 390 -28.34 1.37 10.06
CA ALA A 390 -29.04 0.99 8.83
C ALA A 390 -29.93 2.15 8.39
N GLY A 391 -29.92 2.50 7.11
CA GLY A 391 -30.51 3.72 6.55
C GLY A 391 -31.89 3.44 5.98
N GLY A 392 -32.03 2.29 5.32
CA GLY A 392 -33.32 1.75 4.93
C GLY A 392 -33.54 1.87 3.44
N ALA A 393 -34.15 2.96 2.97
CA ALA A 393 -34.25 3.24 1.55
C ALA A 393 -34.07 4.74 1.31
N GLY A 394 -33.60 5.09 0.13
CA GLY A 394 -33.08 6.43 -0.14
C GLY A 394 -31.57 6.42 -0.19
N ASP A 395 -30.99 7.55 -0.58
CA ASP A 395 -29.52 7.71 -0.62
C ASP A 395 -29.08 8.22 0.76
N ASP A 396 -28.58 7.32 1.61
CA ASP A 396 -28.27 7.56 3.01
C ASP A 396 -26.79 7.92 3.21
N SER A 397 -26.51 8.63 4.31
CA SER A 397 -25.16 9.08 4.68
C SER A 397 -24.83 8.70 6.11
N TYR A 398 -23.69 8.05 6.30
CA TYR A 398 -23.21 7.55 7.58
C TYR A 398 -21.95 8.27 8.03
N VAL A 399 -21.87 8.56 9.33
CA VAL A 399 -20.63 8.98 9.98
C VAL A 399 -20.10 7.82 10.80
N VAL A 400 -18.87 7.40 10.52
CA VAL A 400 -18.18 6.31 11.21
C VAL A 400 -16.94 6.87 11.91
N ASP A 401 -16.93 6.84 13.23
CA ASP A 401 -15.82 7.41 14.02
C ASP A 401 -15.13 6.42 14.97
N ASP A 402 -15.72 5.24 15.16
CA ASP A 402 -15.15 4.12 15.90
C ASP A 402 -14.96 2.89 15.00
N ALA A 403 -13.90 2.11 15.23
CA ALA A 403 -13.61 0.92 14.44
C ALA A 403 -14.61 -0.24 14.68
N GLY A 404 -15.44 -0.14 15.73
CA GLY A 404 -16.54 -1.05 16.02
C GLY A 404 -17.85 -0.72 15.30
N ASP A 405 -17.93 0.42 14.61
CA ASP A 405 -19.14 0.81 13.88
C ASP A 405 -19.40 -0.12 12.69
N THR A 406 -20.68 -0.38 12.45
CA THR A 406 -21.15 -1.21 11.33
C THR A 406 -22.29 -0.52 10.59
N VAL A 407 -22.21 -0.57 9.26
CA VAL A 407 -23.24 -0.06 8.35
C VAL A 407 -23.87 -1.24 7.62
N THR A 408 -25.19 -1.33 7.61
CA THR A 408 -25.95 -2.38 6.94
C THR A 408 -26.98 -1.79 6.01
N GLU A 409 -26.87 -2.11 4.73
CA GLU A 409 -27.82 -1.68 3.70
C GLU A 409 -28.49 -2.83 2.95
N ALA A 410 -29.66 -2.54 2.39
CA ALA A 410 -30.43 -3.50 1.61
C ALA A 410 -30.18 -3.32 0.10
N ALA A 411 -30.15 -4.43 -0.63
CA ALA A 411 -29.95 -4.39 -2.08
C ALA A 411 -30.98 -3.49 -2.80
N GLY A 412 -30.49 -2.48 -3.52
CA GLY A 412 -31.31 -1.52 -4.27
C GLY A 412 -32.06 -0.51 -3.40
N ALA A 413 -31.57 -0.24 -2.18
CA ALA A 413 -32.10 0.77 -1.27
C ALA A 413 -31.81 2.22 -1.72
N GLY A 414 -30.68 2.47 -2.38
CA GLY A 414 -30.27 3.79 -2.83
C GLY A 414 -28.81 3.78 -3.28
N ILE A 415 -28.17 4.95 -3.28
CA ILE A 415 -26.71 5.09 -3.33
C ILE A 415 -26.24 5.66 -1.99
N ASP A 416 -25.52 4.85 -1.23
CA ASP A 416 -25.22 5.12 0.17
C ASP A 416 -23.76 5.54 0.36
N SER A 417 -23.53 6.42 1.34
CA SER A 417 -22.21 7.05 1.54
C SER A 417 -21.74 6.96 2.98
N VAL A 418 -20.48 6.58 3.18
CA VAL A 418 -19.81 6.54 4.49
C VAL A 418 -18.73 7.61 4.55
N SER A 419 -18.77 8.46 5.57
CA SER A 419 -17.71 9.37 5.96
C SER A 419 -17.01 8.82 7.21
N ALA A 420 -15.81 8.27 7.06
CA ALA A 420 -15.11 7.59 8.16
C ALA A 420 -13.88 8.37 8.65
N SER A 421 -13.68 8.48 9.97
CA SER A 421 -12.42 8.99 10.57
C SER A 421 -11.50 7.88 11.09
N VAL A 422 -11.83 6.63 10.77
CA VAL A 422 -11.08 5.40 11.05
C VAL A 422 -10.97 4.59 9.76
N SER A 423 -10.06 3.61 9.70
CA SER A 423 -10.01 2.67 8.58
C SER A 423 -11.32 1.88 8.51
N PHE A 424 -11.88 1.71 7.32
CA PHE A 424 -13.21 1.14 7.16
C PHE A 424 -13.34 0.25 5.92
N THR A 425 -14.20 -0.76 6.03
CA THR A 425 -14.58 -1.65 4.94
C THR A 425 -16.07 -1.52 4.70
N LEU A 426 -16.47 -1.18 3.47
CA LEU A 426 -17.86 -1.07 3.10
C LEU A 426 -18.55 -2.44 3.23
N GLY A 427 -19.73 -2.45 3.84
CA GLY A 427 -20.64 -3.59 3.79
C GLY A 427 -21.24 -3.76 2.39
N ASP A 428 -21.94 -4.86 2.15
CA ASP A 428 -22.67 -5.07 0.90
C ASP A 428 -23.69 -3.94 0.65
N ASN A 429 -23.88 -3.55 -0.62
CA ASN A 429 -24.82 -2.50 -1.06
C ASN A 429 -24.53 -1.09 -0.50
N VAL A 430 -23.27 -0.79 -0.20
CA VAL A 430 -22.82 0.57 0.11
C VAL A 430 -21.78 0.97 -0.93
N GLU A 431 -21.98 2.11 -1.60
CA GLU A 431 -21.19 2.44 -2.80
C GLU A 431 -20.06 3.42 -2.52
N ASN A 432 -20.22 4.38 -1.61
CA ASN A 432 -19.25 5.46 -1.45
C ASN A 432 -18.56 5.43 -0.09
N LEU A 433 -17.23 5.52 -0.08
CA LEU A 433 -16.41 5.73 1.12
C LEU A 433 -15.56 6.99 0.97
N THR A 434 -15.65 7.89 1.94
CA THR A 434 -14.74 9.01 2.10
C THR A 434 -14.04 8.91 3.45
N LEU A 435 -12.73 8.70 3.44
CA LEU A 435 -11.90 8.77 4.63
C LEU A 435 -11.65 10.25 4.98
N THR A 436 -11.66 10.57 6.26
CA THR A 436 -11.56 11.95 6.76
C THR A 436 -10.40 12.12 7.72
N GLY A 437 -10.00 13.37 7.93
CA GLY A 437 -8.84 13.72 8.74
C GLY A 437 -7.54 13.68 7.94
N THR A 438 -6.43 13.47 8.64
CA THR A 438 -5.06 13.50 8.07
C THR A 438 -4.24 12.29 8.49
N ALA A 439 -4.89 11.25 9.00
CA ALA A 439 -4.24 10.01 9.42
C ALA A 439 -4.06 9.08 8.22
N ASP A 440 -3.09 8.17 8.35
CA ASP A 440 -2.87 7.04 7.45
C ASP A 440 -3.99 6.02 7.69
N LEU A 441 -5.10 6.18 6.97
CA LEU A 441 -6.30 5.35 7.08
C LEU A 441 -6.43 4.44 5.86
N ASP A 442 -7.02 3.26 6.03
CA ASP A 442 -7.22 2.31 4.95
C ASP A 442 -8.71 2.19 4.62
N GLY A 443 -9.01 2.01 3.33
CA GLY A 443 -10.35 1.86 2.80
C GLY A 443 -10.47 0.57 2.01
N THR A 444 -11.59 -0.12 2.14
CA THR A 444 -11.90 -1.28 1.29
C THR A 444 -13.35 -1.22 0.85
N GLY A 445 -13.57 -1.35 -0.45
CA GLY A 445 -14.88 -1.49 -1.08
C GLY A 445 -15.53 -2.85 -0.85
N ASN A 446 -16.46 -3.21 -1.72
CA ASN A 446 -17.19 -4.47 -1.76
C ASN A 446 -17.18 -5.03 -3.20
N GLY A 447 -18.12 -5.89 -3.57
CA GLY A 447 -18.18 -6.48 -4.92
C GLY A 447 -18.97 -5.68 -5.95
N GLU A 448 -19.28 -4.42 -5.66
CA GLU A 448 -20.05 -3.50 -6.51
C GLU A 448 -19.20 -2.30 -6.93
N ASN A 449 -19.73 -1.46 -7.81
CA ASN A 449 -19.03 -0.25 -8.25
C ASN A 449 -18.91 0.75 -7.10
N ASN A 450 -17.72 0.94 -6.55
CA ASN A 450 -17.47 1.80 -5.42
C ASN A 450 -16.76 3.11 -5.81
N ALA A 451 -17.04 4.17 -5.06
CA ALA A 451 -16.25 5.40 -5.08
C ALA A 451 -15.51 5.56 -3.74
N LEU A 452 -14.19 5.37 -3.76
CA LEU A 452 -13.33 5.44 -2.58
C LEU A 452 -12.48 6.70 -2.64
N THR A 453 -12.48 7.50 -1.57
CA THR A 453 -11.63 8.68 -1.43
C THR A 453 -10.81 8.59 -0.14
N GLY A 454 -9.49 8.68 -0.27
CA GLY A 454 -8.50 8.67 0.80
C GLY A 454 -8.40 10.00 1.58
N THR A 455 -7.34 10.12 2.36
CA THR A 455 -6.97 11.33 3.12
C THR A 455 -5.74 11.99 2.48
N SER A 456 -5.07 12.89 3.19
CA SER A 456 -3.74 13.39 2.76
C SER A 456 -2.58 12.60 3.40
N GLY A 457 -2.87 11.44 4.01
CA GLY A 457 -1.90 10.53 4.60
C GLY A 457 -1.69 9.32 3.69
N ALA A 458 -0.78 8.42 4.03
CA ALA A 458 -0.56 7.21 3.23
C ALA A 458 -1.72 6.22 3.43
N ASN A 459 -2.47 5.93 2.37
CA ASN A 459 -3.66 5.10 2.40
C ASN A 459 -3.45 3.79 1.63
N THR A 460 -4.04 2.68 2.12
CA THR A 460 -4.30 1.49 1.30
C THR A 460 -5.78 1.48 0.91
N LEU A 461 -6.08 1.60 -0.38
CA LEU A 461 -7.44 1.64 -0.92
C LEU A 461 -7.65 0.46 -1.89
N ASN A 462 -8.60 -0.43 -1.57
CA ASN A 462 -8.91 -1.60 -2.39
C ASN A 462 -10.38 -1.55 -2.88
N GLY A 463 -10.61 -1.54 -4.19
CA GLY A 463 -11.95 -1.59 -4.80
C GLY A 463 -12.60 -2.97 -4.74
N LEU A 464 -11.80 -4.01 -4.97
CA LEU A 464 -12.16 -5.44 -5.03
C LEU A 464 -12.81 -5.85 -6.34
N GLY A 465 -14.08 -5.54 -6.58
CA GLY A 465 -14.68 -5.85 -7.87
C GLY A 465 -15.90 -4.99 -8.14
N GLY A 466 -16.21 -4.78 -9.42
CA GLY A 466 -17.02 -3.63 -9.83
C GLY A 466 -16.15 -2.68 -10.66
N ASP A 467 -16.78 -1.73 -11.35
CA ASP A 467 -16.04 -0.65 -12.01
C ASP A 467 -15.85 0.48 -10.99
N ASP A 468 -14.69 0.53 -10.34
CA ASP A 468 -14.41 1.37 -9.18
C ASP A 468 -13.77 2.72 -9.53
N VAL A 469 -13.98 3.73 -8.67
CA VAL A 469 -13.27 5.02 -8.72
C VAL A 469 -12.54 5.23 -7.41
N ILE A 470 -11.22 5.21 -7.44
CA ILE A 470 -10.36 5.31 -6.25
C ILE A 470 -9.49 6.56 -6.34
N LEU A 471 -9.57 7.42 -5.32
CA LEU A 471 -8.79 8.66 -5.19
C LEU A 471 -7.92 8.61 -3.93
N GLY A 472 -6.60 8.54 -4.07
CA GLY A 472 -5.63 8.60 -2.96
C GLY A 472 -5.48 10.00 -2.37
N LEU A 473 -5.50 11.02 -3.23
CA LEU A 473 -5.29 12.45 -2.96
C LEU A 473 -3.82 12.80 -2.72
N GLY A 474 -3.22 12.37 -1.61
CA GLY A 474 -1.79 12.48 -1.46
C GLY A 474 -1.28 11.88 -0.16
N GLY A 475 0.03 11.74 -0.02
CA GLY A 475 0.59 10.64 0.76
C GLY A 475 1.11 9.57 -0.20
N ASP A 476 1.93 8.63 0.28
CA ASP A 476 2.43 7.54 -0.56
C ASP A 476 1.41 6.38 -0.49
N ASP A 477 0.51 6.32 -1.46
CA ASP A 477 -0.69 5.49 -1.43
C ASP A 477 -0.52 4.13 -2.13
N VAL A 478 -1.30 3.14 -1.72
CA VAL A 478 -1.44 1.85 -2.40
C VAL A 478 -2.88 1.70 -2.87
N LEU A 479 -3.09 1.74 -4.18
CA LEU A 479 -4.40 1.64 -4.82
C LEU A 479 -4.51 0.32 -5.60
N ASP A 480 -5.52 -0.48 -5.28
CA ASP A 480 -5.83 -1.74 -5.99
C ASP A 480 -7.29 -1.68 -6.47
N GLY A 481 -7.51 -1.62 -7.78
CA GLY A 481 -8.85 -1.59 -8.39
C GLY A 481 -9.56 -2.91 -8.16
N GLY A 482 -8.92 -3.99 -8.59
CA GLY A 482 -9.41 -5.34 -8.39
C GLY A 482 -9.95 -5.93 -9.69
N ALA A 483 -11.26 -6.15 -9.81
CA ALA A 483 -11.87 -6.74 -11.00
C ALA A 483 -13.00 -5.87 -11.55
N GLY A 484 -12.83 -5.35 -12.75
CA GLY A 484 -13.72 -4.39 -13.41
C GLY A 484 -12.87 -3.37 -14.15
N ASN A 485 -13.50 -2.36 -14.76
CA ASN A 485 -12.78 -1.29 -15.42
C ASN A 485 -12.63 -0.12 -14.44
N ASP A 486 -11.51 -0.09 -13.74
CA ASP A 486 -11.32 0.78 -12.60
C ASP A 486 -10.64 2.10 -13.00
N THR A 487 -10.90 3.16 -12.25
CA THR A 487 -10.21 4.45 -12.34
C THR A 487 -9.49 4.74 -11.04
N LEU A 488 -8.16 4.66 -11.07
CA LEU A 488 -7.28 4.90 -9.92
C LEU A 488 -6.56 6.22 -10.11
N ASN A 489 -6.57 7.07 -9.09
CA ASN A 489 -5.83 8.34 -9.07
C ASN A 489 -5.07 8.48 -7.75
N GLY A 490 -3.75 8.32 -7.78
CA GLY A 490 -2.88 8.44 -6.61
C GLY A 490 -2.86 9.86 -6.05
N GLY A 491 -2.61 10.83 -6.92
CA GLY A 491 -2.68 12.25 -6.59
C GLY A 491 -1.28 12.82 -6.35
N GLY A 492 -0.81 12.85 -5.11
CA GLY A 492 0.47 13.45 -4.78
C GLY A 492 1.23 12.66 -3.73
N GLY A 493 2.34 12.05 -4.10
CA GLY A 493 3.13 11.12 -3.30
C GLY A 493 3.77 10.11 -4.23
N SER A 494 4.49 9.13 -3.69
CA SER A 494 5.02 8.02 -4.49
C SER A 494 4.07 6.84 -4.37
N ASP A 495 3.15 6.72 -5.33
CA ASP A 495 2.00 5.85 -5.26
C ASP A 495 2.23 4.50 -5.96
N SER A 496 1.50 3.48 -5.53
CA SER A 496 1.48 2.14 -6.13
C SER A 496 0.09 1.83 -6.64
N LEU A 497 -0.10 1.85 -7.95
CA LEU A 497 -1.37 1.62 -8.62
C LEU A 497 -1.39 0.25 -9.30
N ARG A 498 -2.40 -0.56 -8.94
CA ARG A 498 -2.71 -1.83 -9.59
C ARG A 498 -4.16 -1.80 -10.09
N GLY A 499 -4.36 -1.75 -11.40
CA GLY A 499 -5.70 -1.86 -11.99
C GLY A 499 -6.33 -3.22 -11.68
N GLY A 500 -5.64 -4.30 -12.06
CA GLY A 500 -6.08 -5.67 -11.80
C GLY A 500 -6.68 -6.30 -13.04
N GLY A 501 -7.95 -6.66 -12.98
CA GLY A 501 -8.65 -7.38 -14.04
C GLY A 501 -9.72 -6.53 -14.71
N GLY A 502 -9.39 -5.89 -15.82
CA GLY A 502 -10.33 -5.20 -16.71
C GLY A 502 -9.55 -4.30 -17.64
N ASP A 503 -10.18 -3.27 -18.20
CA ASP A 503 -9.49 -2.20 -18.92
C ASP A 503 -9.39 -0.98 -17.99
N ASP A 504 -8.29 -0.85 -17.26
CA ASP A 504 -8.16 0.10 -16.15
C ASP A 504 -7.56 1.44 -16.58
N THR A 505 -7.87 2.51 -15.84
CA THR A 505 -7.23 3.84 -15.97
C THR A 505 -6.48 4.17 -14.69
N MET A 506 -5.16 4.29 -14.76
CA MET A 506 -4.28 4.60 -13.64
C MET A 506 -3.61 5.95 -13.84
N ILE A 507 -3.79 6.85 -12.88
CA ILE A 507 -3.28 8.22 -12.87
C ILE A 507 -2.40 8.38 -11.63
N GLY A 508 -1.08 8.51 -11.75
CA GLY A 508 -0.18 8.65 -10.59
C GLY A 508 -0.23 10.06 -10.05
N GLY A 509 0.09 11.03 -10.90
CA GLY A 509 0.07 12.43 -10.52
C GLY A 509 1.46 12.94 -10.17
N GLY A 510 1.68 13.43 -8.96
CA GLY A 510 2.95 14.03 -8.57
C GLY A 510 3.72 13.17 -7.59
N GLY A 511 4.95 12.79 -7.92
CA GLY A 511 5.84 11.95 -7.13
C GLY A 511 6.36 10.81 -8.00
N ASN A 512 7.00 9.81 -7.39
CA ASN A 512 7.57 8.70 -8.16
C ASN A 512 6.62 7.50 -8.08
N ASP A 513 5.81 7.33 -9.11
CA ASP A 513 4.69 6.40 -9.10
C ASP A 513 5.05 5.06 -9.73
N SER A 514 4.33 4.02 -9.31
CA SER A 514 4.53 2.65 -9.78
C SER A 514 3.22 2.03 -10.24
N TYR A 515 3.25 1.41 -11.42
CA TYR A 515 2.08 0.85 -12.08
C TYR A 515 2.25 -0.64 -12.31
N SER A 516 1.18 -1.40 -12.07
CA SER A 516 1.09 -2.80 -12.43
C SER A 516 0.08 -2.98 -13.56
N VAL A 517 0.59 -3.15 -14.79
CA VAL A 517 -0.23 -3.39 -16.00
C VAL A 517 -0.36 -4.89 -16.26
N ALA A 518 -1.60 -5.37 -16.33
CA ALA A 518 -1.91 -6.77 -16.54
C ALA A 518 -2.65 -7.02 -17.86
N GLN A 519 -3.32 -6.01 -18.41
CA GLN A 519 -4.21 -6.13 -19.56
C GLN A 519 -3.89 -5.07 -20.62
N ALA A 520 -4.17 -5.40 -21.89
CA ALA A 520 -3.84 -4.51 -23.01
C ALA A 520 -4.71 -3.25 -23.07
N GLY A 521 -5.84 -3.23 -22.35
CA GLY A 521 -6.70 -2.07 -22.22
C GLY A 521 -6.30 -1.11 -21.10
N ASP A 522 -5.35 -1.50 -20.23
CA ASP A 522 -4.87 -0.66 -19.14
C ASP A 522 -4.18 0.59 -19.69
N GLN A 523 -4.51 1.73 -19.10
CA GLN A 523 -3.97 3.05 -19.46
C GLN A 523 -3.25 3.66 -18.26
N VAL A 524 -1.98 4.00 -18.46
CA VAL A 524 -1.19 4.80 -17.52
C VAL A 524 -1.17 6.24 -18.01
N ILE A 525 -1.52 7.18 -17.13
CA ILE A 525 -1.63 8.60 -17.43
C ILE A 525 -0.81 9.39 -16.42
N GLU A 526 0.17 10.14 -16.92
CA GLU A 526 1.02 11.00 -16.09
C GLU A 526 0.95 12.47 -16.46
N VAL A 527 1.42 13.30 -15.53
CA VAL A 527 1.56 14.75 -15.71
C VAL A 527 3.02 15.12 -15.90
N ALA A 528 3.26 16.13 -16.74
CA ALA A 528 4.62 16.59 -17.01
C ALA A 528 5.35 17.04 -15.72
N GLY A 529 6.49 16.43 -15.44
CA GLY A 529 7.25 16.64 -14.20
C GLY A 529 6.60 16.04 -12.95
N GLY A 530 5.82 14.96 -13.11
CA GLY A 530 5.23 14.14 -12.04
C GLY A 530 6.29 13.54 -11.14
N GLY A 531 7.24 12.79 -11.70
CA GLY A 531 8.45 12.38 -10.99
C GLY A 531 9.30 11.46 -11.85
N TYR A 532 9.68 10.32 -11.29
CA TYR A 532 10.30 9.22 -12.03
C TYR A 532 9.41 7.99 -11.88
N ASP A 533 8.74 7.63 -12.97
CA ASP A 533 7.58 6.76 -12.92
C ASP A 533 7.86 5.42 -13.59
N THR A 534 7.37 4.34 -12.97
CA THR A 534 7.74 2.96 -13.34
C THR A 534 6.54 2.09 -13.66
N VAL A 535 6.48 1.57 -14.88
CA VAL A 535 5.50 0.56 -15.29
C VAL A 535 6.12 -0.84 -15.18
N THR A 536 5.47 -1.72 -14.43
CA THR A 536 5.72 -3.17 -14.48
C THR A 536 4.60 -3.83 -15.29
N SER A 537 4.95 -4.53 -16.38
CA SER A 537 3.97 -5.12 -17.30
C SER A 537 4.18 -6.63 -17.48
N ASN A 538 3.10 -7.40 -17.37
CA ASN A 538 3.09 -8.84 -17.68
C ASN A 538 2.83 -9.15 -19.17
N ILE A 539 2.60 -8.12 -19.97
CA ILE A 539 2.30 -8.15 -21.40
C ILE A 539 3.23 -7.23 -22.18
N ASP A 540 3.18 -7.30 -23.50
CA ASP A 540 3.88 -6.33 -24.36
C ASP A 540 3.35 -4.92 -24.08
N TYR A 541 4.24 -3.96 -23.88
CA TYR A 541 3.85 -2.61 -23.45
C TYR A 541 4.70 -1.51 -24.10
N THR A 542 4.06 -0.39 -24.38
CA THR A 542 4.69 0.84 -24.86
C THR A 542 4.43 1.94 -23.84
N LEU A 543 5.48 2.57 -23.34
CA LEU A 543 5.35 3.67 -22.39
C LEU A 543 4.58 4.83 -23.03
N GLY A 544 3.62 5.38 -22.27
CA GLY A 544 2.99 6.64 -22.60
C GLY A 544 3.97 7.81 -22.42
N ASP A 545 3.53 9.02 -22.76
CA ASP A 545 4.32 10.23 -22.49
C ASP A 545 4.55 10.40 -20.98
N GLU A 546 5.65 11.06 -20.59
CA GLU A 546 5.99 11.39 -19.19
C GLU A 546 6.25 10.18 -18.26
N VAL A 547 6.50 8.98 -18.80
CA VAL A 547 6.91 7.79 -18.02
C VAL A 547 8.34 7.40 -18.37
N GLU A 548 9.21 7.21 -17.38
CA GLU A 548 10.64 6.95 -17.61
C GLU A 548 11.01 5.47 -17.61
N ALA A 549 10.32 4.60 -16.87
CA ALA A 549 10.77 3.23 -16.66
C ALA A 549 9.75 2.16 -17.05
N LEU A 550 10.25 1.10 -17.69
CA LEU A 550 9.48 -0.10 -18.03
C LEU A 550 10.22 -1.35 -17.54
N VAL A 551 9.52 -2.19 -16.80
CA VAL A 551 9.97 -3.53 -16.39
C VAL A 551 9.03 -4.57 -16.96
N LEU A 552 9.53 -5.42 -17.84
CA LEU A 552 8.78 -6.56 -18.35
C LEU A 552 8.82 -7.72 -17.34
N ALA A 553 7.69 -8.38 -17.17
CA ALA A 553 7.52 -9.52 -16.30
C ALA A 553 6.70 -10.62 -17.00
N GLY A 554 6.60 -11.79 -16.36
CA GLY A 554 5.78 -12.89 -16.86
C GLY A 554 6.14 -13.35 -18.27
N SER A 555 5.19 -13.21 -19.20
CA SER A 555 5.31 -13.66 -20.59
C SER A 555 5.48 -12.52 -21.61
N ALA A 556 5.66 -11.28 -21.15
CA ALA A 556 5.91 -10.14 -22.02
C ALA A 556 7.15 -10.39 -22.90
N ALA A 557 7.02 -10.11 -24.20
CA ALA A 557 8.09 -10.29 -25.17
C ALA A 557 8.66 -8.94 -25.64
N ASN A 558 7.84 -7.89 -25.71
CA ASN A 558 8.22 -6.62 -26.31
C ASN A 558 8.00 -5.44 -25.34
N GLY A 559 8.99 -4.56 -25.25
CA GLY A 559 8.93 -3.32 -24.49
C GLY A 559 9.37 -2.14 -25.36
N THR A 560 8.63 -1.04 -25.32
CA THR A 560 8.98 0.17 -26.06
C THR A 560 8.91 1.39 -25.14
N GLY A 561 9.96 2.20 -25.18
CA GLY A 561 10.04 3.49 -24.49
C GLY A 561 9.23 4.58 -25.20
N ASN A 562 9.57 5.83 -24.91
CA ASN A 562 9.01 7.03 -25.50
C ASN A 562 10.17 7.96 -25.98
N LEU A 563 10.00 9.28 -25.95
CA LEU A 563 11.05 10.22 -26.40
C LEU A 563 11.93 10.77 -25.25
N LEU A 564 11.74 10.24 -24.03
CA LEU A 564 12.50 10.59 -22.83
C LEU A 564 13.71 9.68 -22.67
N ASN A 565 14.57 9.98 -21.69
CA ASN A 565 15.64 9.07 -21.29
C ASN A 565 15.04 7.90 -20.50
N ASN A 566 14.75 6.79 -21.15
CA ASN A 566 14.05 5.68 -20.55
C ASN A 566 14.98 4.63 -19.93
N ASN A 567 14.46 3.88 -18.95
CA ASN A 567 15.10 2.70 -18.39
C ASN A 567 14.21 1.47 -18.64
N LEU A 568 14.59 0.65 -19.61
CA LEU A 568 13.87 -0.53 -20.06
C LEU A 568 14.58 -1.78 -19.55
N GLN A 569 13.85 -2.61 -18.82
CA GLN A 569 14.32 -3.91 -18.36
C GLN A 569 13.43 -5.03 -18.91
N GLY A 570 14.05 -6.01 -19.55
CA GLY A 570 13.44 -7.26 -19.97
C GLY A 570 13.14 -8.20 -18.79
N ASN A 571 12.71 -9.40 -19.15
CA ASN A 571 12.59 -10.56 -18.27
C ASN A 571 13.59 -11.65 -18.70
N ASN A 572 13.44 -12.89 -18.23
CA ASN A 572 14.36 -13.98 -18.58
C ASN A 572 13.99 -14.70 -19.91
N ALA A 573 13.19 -14.08 -20.77
CA ALA A 573 12.83 -14.59 -22.09
C ALA A 573 13.51 -13.76 -23.17
N ALA A 574 13.50 -14.26 -24.42
CA ALA A 574 13.96 -13.46 -25.55
C ALA A 574 13.06 -12.23 -25.75
N ASN A 575 13.57 -11.06 -25.41
CA ASN A 575 12.86 -9.80 -25.45
C ASN A 575 13.29 -8.92 -26.63
N THR A 576 12.37 -8.09 -27.12
CA THR A 576 12.70 -6.94 -27.97
C THR A 576 12.43 -5.65 -27.19
N LEU A 577 13.48 -4.91 -26.89
CA LEU A 577 13.42 -3.61 -26.20
C LEU A 577 13.75 -2.50 -27.20
N THR A 578 12.95 -1.44 -27.24
CA THR A 578 13.15 -0.31 -28.14
C THR A 578 13.06 1.01 -27.37
N GLY A 579 14.15 1.76 -27.28
CA GLY A 579 14.22 3.06 -26.58
C GLY A 579 13.50 4.18 -27.31
N LEU A 580 13.70 4.26 -28.64
CA LEU A 580 13.23 5.29 -29.58
C LEU A 580 14.13 6.52 -29.61
N GLY A 581 14.03 7.43 -28.65
CA GLY A 581 14.94 8.56 -28.59
C GLY A 581 15.01 9.12 -27.18
N GLY A 582 16.11 9.79 -26.85
CA GLY A 582 16.53 9.94 -25.46
C GLY A 582 17.86 9.22 -25.26
N ALA A 583 18.48 9.43 -24.11
CA ALA A 583 19.66 8.65 -23.68
C ALA A 583 19.17 7.50 -22.80
N ASP A 584 18.89 6.37 -23.44
CA ASP A 584 18.17 5.24 -22.86
C ASP A 584 19.09 4.21 -22.23
N LYS A 585 18.55 3.42 -21.31
CA LYS A 585 19.20 2.23 -20.75
C LYS A 585 18.35 1.02 -21.01
N LEU A 586 18.87 0.06 -21.77
CA LEU A 586 18.18 -1.17 -22.14
C LEU A 586 18.92 -2.37 -21.54
N PHE A 587 18.21 -3.15 -20.74
CA PHE A 587 18.72 -4.35 -20.07
C PHE A 587 17.93 -5.59 -20.49
N GLY A 588 18.52 -6.50 -21.26
CA GLY A 588 17.89 -7.75 -21.73
C GLY A 588 17.75 -8.81 -20.63
N LEU A 589 18.73 -8.88 -19.72
CA LEU A 589 18.88 -9.88 -18.67
C LEU A 589 19.31 -11.26 -19.16
N ALA A 590 18.37 -12.16 -19.44
CA ALA A 590 18.67 -13.51 -19.86
C ALA A 590 17.78 -13.85 -21.03
N GLY A 591 18.34 -14.31 -22.14
CA GLY A 591 17.52 -14.44 -23.33
C GLY A 591 18.35 -14.53 -24.59
N ALA A 592 17.71 -14.22 -25.71
CA ALA A 592 18.39 -13.91 -26.95
C ALA A 592 17.69 -12.65 -27.43
N ASP A 593 18.14 -11.53 -26.88
CA ASP A 593 17.41 -10.28 -26.83
C ASP A 593 17.78 -9.39 -28.01
N THR A 594 16.86 -8.52 -28.39
CA THR A 594 17.10 -7.47 -29.39
C THR A 594 16.88 -6.13 -28.71
N LEU A 595 17.96 -5.37 -28.53
CA LEU A 595 17.96 -4.05 -27.92
C LEU A 595 18.14 -3.02 -29.03
N VAL A 596 17.23 -2.06 -29.13
CA VAL A 596 17.25 -0.99 -30.12
C VAL A 596 17.24 0.34 -29.37
N GLY A 597 18.38 1.03 -29.28
CA GLY A 597 18.49 2.32 -28.60
C GLY A 597 17.66 3.39 -29.31
N GLY A 598 18.04 3.71 -30.54
CA GLY A 598 17.35 4.66 -31.39
C GLY A 598 18.14 5.95 -31.54
N GLY A 599 17.73 7.03 -30.87
CA GLY A 599 18.37 8.33 -31.02
C GLY A 599 18.74 8.96 -29.68
N GLY A 600 20.03 9.09 -29.40
CA GLY A 600 20.60 9.69 -28.19
C GLY A 600 21.79 8.85 -27.74
N ASP A 601 22.33 9.13 -26.57
CA ASP A 601 23.51 8.41 -26.08
C ASP A 601 23.06 7.20 -25.24
N ASP A 602 22.84 6.05 -25.88
CA ASP A 602 22.18 4.91 -25.27
C ASP A 602 23.16 3.93 -24.59
N GLN A 603 22.68 3.20 -23.59
CA GLN A 603 23.39 2.08 -22.97
C GLN A 603 22.62 0.79 -23.22
N LEU A 604 23.24 -0.15 -23.94
CA LEU A 604 22.67 -1.43 -24.31
C LEU A 604 23.44 -2.55 -23.61
N ASP A 605 22.73 -3.33 -22.79
CA ASP A 605 23.25 -4.48 -22.06
C ASP A 605 22.30 -5.67 -22.26
N GLY A 606 22.65 -6.58 -23.18
CA GLY A 606 21.86 -7.79 -23.43
C GLY A 606 21.78 -8.71 -22.20
N GLY A 607 22.79 -8.66 -21.32
CA GLY A 607 22.99 -9.66 -20.30
C GLY A 607 23.35 -11.02 -20.91
N THR A 608 23.01 -12.10 -20.22
CA THR A 608 23.39 -13.44 -20.68
C THR A 608 22.53 -13.88 -21.87
N GLY A 609 23.15 -14.16 -23.00
CA GLY A 609 22.35 -14.55 -24.15
C GLY A 609 23.17 -14.64 -25.42
N ILE A 610 22.48 -14.70 -26.55
CA ILE A 610 23.07 -14.29 -27.82
C ILE A 610 22.23 -13.12 -28.28
N ASP A 611 22.73 -11.92 -28.03
CA ASP A 611 21.91 -10.72 -28.10
C ASP A 611 22.26 -9.89 -29.33
N THR A 612 21.31 -9.11 -29.81
CA THR A 612 21.50 -8.12 -30.87
C THR A 612 21.30 -6.74 -30.29
N MET A 613 22.35 -5.91 -30.33
CA MET A 613 22.33 -4.55 -29.83
C MET A 613 22.49 -3.58 -31.00
N ILE A 614 21.51 -2.68 -31.15
CA ILE A 614 21.41 -1.70 -32.24
C ILE A 614 21.36 -0.30 -31.60
N GLY A 615 22.47 0.43 -31.62
CA GLY A 615 22.59 1.75 -30.98
C GLY A 615 21.78 2.80 -31.71
N GLY A 616 22.20 3.18 -32.92
CA GLY A 616 21.42 4.03 -33.81
C GLY A 616 22.11 5.35 -34.11
N THR A 617 21.64 6.45 -33.53
CA THR A 617 22.32 7.76 -33.66
C THR A 617 22.60 8.32 -32.28
N GLY A 618 23.75 8.95 -32.08
CA GLY A 618 24.23 9.37 -30.76
C GLY A 618 25.42 8.51 -30.35
N GLY A 619 26.00 8.80 -29.19
CA GLY A 619 27.17 8.07 -28.68
C GLY A 619 26.76 6.91 -27.80
N ASP A 620 26.77 5.70 -28.35
CA ASP A 620 26.19 4.53 -27.72
C ASP A 620 27.23 3.69 -26.98
N THR A 621 26.79 3.02 -25.92
CA THR A 621 27.60 2.09 -25.13
C THR A 621 27.01 0.70 -25.20
N TYR A 622 27.80 -0.24 -25.75
CA TYR A 622 27.50 -1.66 -25.85
C TYR A 622 28.21 -2.44 -24.74
N ILE A 623 27.45 -3.19 -23.95
CA ILE A 623 27.98 -4.13 -22.96
C ILE A 623 27.88 -5.55 -23.54
N VAL A 624 29.03 -6.14 -23.83
CA VAL A 624 29.14 -7.48 -24.43
C VAL A 624 29.60 -8.47 -23.36
N ASP A 625 28.80 -9.50 -23.11
CA ASP A 625 29.15 -10.57 -22.18
C ASP A 625 29.17 -11.96 -22.82
N HIS A 626 28.72 -12.06 -24.08
CA HIS A 626 28.76 -13.30 -24.83
C HIS A 626 29.43 -13.12 -26.19
N ALA A 627 30.32 -14.06 -26.55
CA ALA A 627 31.19 -13.94 -27.73
C ALA A 627 30.44 -14.01 -29.08
N SER A 628 29.14 -14.25 -29.06
CA SER A 628 28.27 -14.28 -30.25
C SER A 628 27.25 -13.16 -30.27
N ASP A 629 27.31 -12.22 -29.32
CA ASP A 629 26.50 -11.01 -29.39
C ASP A 629 26.78 -10.27 -30.70
N LEU A 630 25.77 -9.59 -31.21
CA LEU A 630 25.81 -8.85 -32.46
C LEU A 630 25.61 -7.38 -32.18
N ILE A 631 26.62 -6.57 -32.49
CA ILE A 631 26.51 -5.12 -32.51
C ILE A 631 26.16 -4.69 -33.94
N VAL A 632 25.16 -3.83 -34.07
CA VAL A 632 24.73 -3.23 -35.33
C VAL A 632 24.82 -1.71 -35.20
N GLU A 633 25.82 -1.13 -35.83
CA GLU A 633 26.05 0.32 -35.83
C GLU A 633 26.15 0.85 -37.26
N SER A 634 25.70 2.09 -37.48
CA SER A 634 25.76 2.76 -38.78
C SER A 634 26.93 3.73 -38.85
N VAL A 635 27.51 3.87 -40.05
CA VAL A 635 28.59 4.84 -40.26
C VAL A 635 28.10 6.27 -39.97
N GLY A 636 28.79 6.98 -39.07
CA GLY A 636 28.47 8.32 -38.60
C GLY A 636 27.33 8.38 -37.58
N GLY A 637 27.07 7.28 -36.85
CA GLY A 637 26.09 7.18 -35.76
C GLY A 637 26.41 8.08 -34.58
N GLY A 638 27.66 8.11 -34.12
CA GLY A 638 28.12 9.04 -33.10
C GLY A 638 29.53 8.73 -32.62
N PHE A 639 29.74 8.72 -31.29
CA PHE A 639 30.99 8.24 -30.68
C PHE A 639 30.65 7.04 -29.81
N ASP A 640 31.00 5.87 -30.29
CA ASP A 640 30.48 4.60 -29.79
C ASP A 640 31.55 3.83 -29.00
N ILE A 641 31.09 3.15 -27.96
CA ILE A 641 31.93 2.45 -26.99
C ILE A 641 31.47 1.01 -26.87
N VAL A 642 32.37 0.07 -27.13
CA VAL A 642 32.18 -1.34 -26.79
C VAL A 642 32.95 -1.65 -25.51
N ARG A 643 32.26 -2.21 -24.52
CA ARG A 643 32.87 -2.79 -23.31
C ARG A 643 32.59 -4.27 -23.28
N THR A 644 33.63 -5.09 -23.39
CA THR A 644 33.46 -6.54 -23.44
C THR A 644 34.09 -7.24 -22.23
N SER A 645 33.42 -8.26 -21.72
CA SER A 645 33.93 -9.14 -20.66
C SER A 645 34.39 -10.51 -21.18
N VAL A 646 34.30 -10.71 -22.50
CA VAL A 646 34.72 -11.90 -23.25
C VAL A 646 35.66 -11.50 -24.40
N ASP A 647 36.37 -12.47 -24.96
CA ASP A 647 37.12 -12.22 -26.19
C ASP A 647 36.14 -11.91 -27.33
N TYR A 648 36.35 -10.78 -28.03
CA TYR A 648 35.38 -10.28 -29.00
C TYR A 648 36.03 -9.62 -30.21
N THR A 649 35.38 -9.77 -31.36
CA THR A 649 35.82 -9.26 -32.66
C THR A 649 34.73 -8.38 -33.25
N LEU A 650 35.05 -7.13 -33.58
CA LEU A 650 34.13 -6.24 -34.27
C LEU A 650 33.86 -6.77 -35.69
N ALA A 651 32.59 -6.76 -36.10
CA ALA A 651 32.24 -7.14 -37.46
C ALA A 651 32.67 -6.05 -38.47
N ALA A 652 32.89 -6.45 -39.71
CA ALA A 652 33.17 -5.51 -40.79
C ALA A 652 31.99 -4.55 -41.00
N GLY A 653 32.29 -3.27 -41.21
CA GLY A 653 31.29 -2.21 -41.41
C GLY A 653 30.64 -1.65 -40.15
N VAL A 654 31.03 -2.11 -38.94
CA VAL A 654 30.56 -1.57 -37.65
C VAL A 654 31.52 -0.46 -37.19
N GLU A 655 31.10 0.80 -37.23
CA GLU A 655 31.94 1.92 -36.78
C GLU A 655 31.87 2.04 -35.25
N VAL A 656 33.01 1.80 -34.56
CA VAL A 656 33.14 1.97 -33.10
C VAL A 656 34.46 2.69 -32.83
N GLU A 657 34.42 3.78 -32.09
CA GLU A 657 35.60 4.59 -31.81
C GLU A 657 36.39 4.10 -30.58
N ARG A 658 35.74 3.45 -29.61
CA ARG A 658 36.42 2.94 -28.42
C ARG A 658 36.04 1.50 -28.10
N PHE A 659 37.06 0.65 -27.95
CA PHE A 659 36.88 -0.76 -27.60
C PHE A 659 37.67 -1.10 -26.32
N GLU A 660 36.96 -1.40 -25.24
CA GLU A 660 37.53 -1.64 -23.92
C GLU A 660 37.34 -3.10 -23.50
N LEU A 661 38.44 -3.77 -23.14
CA LEU A 661 38.38 -5.04 -22.42
C LEU A 661 38.06 -4.80 -20.93
N LYS A 662 37.25 -5.68 -20.37
CA LYS A 662 36.87 -5.73 -18.94
C LYS A 662 36.89 -7.18 -18.46
N GLY A 663 36.84 -7.34 -17.14
CA GLY A 663 36.63 -8.65 -16.53
C GLY A 663 37.71 -9.66 -16.90
N SER A 664 37.29 -10.76 -17.52
CA SER A 664 38.16 -11.88 -17.92
C SER A 664 38.55 -11.88 -19.40
N ALA A 665 38.10 -10.91 -20.18
CA ALA A 665 38.48 -10.80 -21.58
C ALA A 665 39.99 -10.61 -21.70
N THR A 666 40.58 -11.25 -22.70
CA THR A 666 42.02 -11.18 -22.99
C THR A 666 42.31 -10.74 -24.42
N THR A 667 41.34 -10.82 -25.32
CA THR A 667 41.53 -10.51 -26.73
C THR A 667 40.45 -9.55 -27.24
N ALA A 668 40.87 -8.43 -27.81
CA ALA A 668 40.03 -7.53 -28.61
C ALA A 668 40.55 -7.50 -30.05
N THR A 669 39.66 -7.65 -31.02
CA THR A 669 39.99 -7.48 -32.44
C THR A 669 39.08 -6.43 -33.06
N GLY A 670 39.68 -5.34 -33.55
CA GLY A 670 39.05 -4.24 -34.26
C GLY A 670 38.59 -4.63 -35.66
N ASN A 671 38.44 -3.64 -36.54
CA ASN A 671 38.01 -3.85 -37.92
C ASN A 671 38.69 -2.85 -38.87
N GLU A 672 38.02 -2.40 -39.94
CA GLU A 672 38.61 -1.48 -40.92
C GLU A 672 38.60 0.01 -40.54
N PHE A 673 38.04 0.39 -39.39
CA PHE A 673 37.98 1.77 -38.90
C PHE A 673 39.08 2.03 -37.88
N GLY A 674 39.36 3.30 -37.54
CA GLY A 674 40.31 3.61 -36.45
C GLY A 674 39.67 3.47 -35.07
N GLN A 675 40.26 2.67 -34.18
CA GLN A 675 39.81 2.42 -32.80
C GLN A 675 40.78 2.98 -31.76
N VAL A 676 40.23 3.44 -30.64
CA VAL A 676 40.95 3.50 -29.37
C VAL A 676 40.70 2.19 -28.61
N MET A 677 41.70 1.31 -28.60
CA MET A 677 41.62 0.01 -27.92
C MET A 677 42.32 0.06 -26.56
N VAL A 678 41.65 -0.44 -25.52
CA VAL A 678 42.18 -0.43 -24.15
C VAL A 678 42.06 -1.82 -23.53
N GLY A 679 43.21 -2.40 -23.20
CA GLY A 679 43.32 -3.66 -22.47
C GLY A 679 43.05 -3.51 -20.96
N THR A 680 43.29 -4.59 -20.26
CA THR A 680 43.09 -4.76 -18.82
C THR A 680 44.41 -4.56 -18.05
N ALA A 681 44.57 -5.27 -16.94
CA ALA A 681 45.85 -5.39 -16.23
C ALA A 681 46.40 -6.83 -16.33
N GLY A 682 45.81 -7.65 -17.21
CA GLY A 682 46.26 -8.99 -17.55
C GLY A 682 47.17 -8.97 -18.78
N ASN A 683 47.47 -10.14 -19.34
CA ASN A 683 48.20 -10.21 -20.59
C ASN A 683 47.19 -10.19 -21.73
N ASP A 684 47.09 -9.06 -22.40
CA ASP A 684 46.06 -8.79 -23.39
C ASP A 684 46.60 -8.89 -24.83
N VAL A 685 45.71 -9.24 -25.76
CA VAL A 685 45.97 -9.26 -27.20
C VAL A 685 45.03 -8.24 -27.86
N LEU A 686 45.60 -7.14 -28.36
CA LEU A 686 44.86 -6.08 -29.05
C LEU A 686 45.25 -6.10 -30.53
N ASN A 687 44.29 -6.36 -31.41
CA ASN A 687 44.47 -6.34 -32.87
C ASN A 687 43.64 -5.19 -33.46
N GLY A 688 44.27 -4.15 -34.02
CA GLY A 688 43.60 -3.00 -34.66
C GLY A 688 43.01 -3.33 -36.03
N GLU A 689 43.71 -4.18 -36.80
CA GLU A 689 43.39 -4.60 -38.17
C GLU A 689 43.60 -3.50 -39.22
N GLY A 690 42.71 -2.52 -39.35
CA GLY A 690 42.91 -1.43 -40.30
C GLY A 690 42.29 -0.14 -39.83
N GLY A 691 42.88 1.00 -40.17
CA GLY A 691 42.51 2.28 -39.58
C GLY A 691 43.73 2.91 -38.92
N ASN A 692 43.57 4.10 -38.34
CA ASN A 692 44.64 4.67 -37.52
C ASN A 692 44.27 4.43 -36.06
N ASP A 693 44.83 3.39 -35.48
CA ASP A 693 44.45 2.87 -34.18
C ASP A 693 45.30 3.43 -33.04
N ASN A 694 44.74 3.44 -31.83
CA ASN A 694 45.45 3.76 -30.61
C ASN A 694 45.28 2.60 -29.62
N LEU A 695 46.28 1.73 -29.57
CA LEU A 695 46.28 0.52 -28.76
C LEU A 695 47.01 0.79 -27.45
N LYS A 696 46.31 0.52 -26.34
CA LYS A 696 46.87 0.60 -24.99
C LYS A 696 46.70 -0.72 -24.25
N GLY A 697 47.81 -1.46 -24.07
CA GLY A 697 47.82 -2.78 -23.41
C GLY A 697 47.40 -2.68 -21.95
N GLY A 698 48.15 -1.93 -21.15
CA GLY A 698 47.83 -1.70 -19.76
C GLY A 698 48.99 -2.11 -18.86
N ALA A 699 48.78 -3.09 -18.00
CA ALA A 699 49.85 -3.75 -17.26
C ALA A 699 49.75 -5.24 -17.56
N GLY A 700 50.85 -5.98 -17.51
CA GLY A 700 50.91 -7.34 -18.04
C GLY A 700 51.82 -7.40 -19.26
N ASP A 701 52.12 -8.62 -19.72
CA ASP A 701 52.91 -8.81 -20.94
C ASP A 701 51.94 -8.88 -22.13
N ASP A 702 51.76 -7.75 -22.81
CA ASP A 702 50.71 -7.55 -23.82
C ASP A 702 51.22 -7.79 -25.24
N THR A 703 50.31 -8.14 -26.15
CA THR A 703 50.56 -8.22 -27.60
C THR A 703 49.67 -7.21 -28.33
N LEU A 704 50.26 -6.19 -28.93
CA LEU A 704 49.57 -5.14 -29.68
C LEU A 704 49.93 -5.27 -31.16
N ASN A 705 48.93 -5.46 -32.02
CA ASN A 705 49.08 -5.50 -33.47
C ASN A 705 48.24 -4.35 -34.07
N GLY A 706 48.87 -3.31 -34.62
CA GLY A 706 48.19 -2.17 -35.25
C GLY A 706 47.44 -2.59 -36.51
N GLY A 707 48.16 -3.18 -37.47
CA GLY A 707 47.59 -3.69 -38.70
C GLY A 707 47.93 -2.79 -39.88
N SER A 708 46.97 -2.02 -40.39
CA SER A 708 47.21 -1.11 -41.53
C SER A 708 46.68 0.29 -41.25
N GLY A 709 47.48 1.30 -41.54
CA GLY A 709 47.23 2.69 -41.17
C GLY A 709 48.34 3.18 -40.24
N ASN A 710 48.20 4.40 -39.72
CA ASN A 710 49.22 5.00 -38.86
C ASN A 710 48.79 4.83 -37.41
N ASP A 711 49.34 3.81 -36.76
CA ASP A 711 48.91 3.34 -35.46
C ASP A 711 49.80 3.89 -34.34
N THR A 712 49.23 3.99 -33.15
CA THR A 712 49.94 4.33 -31.91
C THR A 712 49.82 3.17 -30.94
N LEU A 713 50.95 2.56 -30.58
CA LEU A 713 51.00 1.38 -29.74
C LEU A 713 51.70 1.72 -28.41
N ASN A 714 51.03 1.45 -27.30
CA ASN A 714 51.54 1.64 -25.95
C ASN A 714 51.23 0.41 -25.10
N GLY A 715 52.20 -0.51 -25.00
CA GLY A 715 52.07 -1.72 -24.18
C GLY A 715 51.81 -1.41 -22.71
N GLY A 716 52.50 -0.40 -22.18
CA GLY A 716 52.19 0.15 -20.87
C GLY A 716 53.07 -0.41 -19.77
N GLY A 717 52.87 -1.65 -19.32
CA GLY A 717 53.51 -2.12 -18.10
C GLY A 717 53.76 -3.60 -18.08
N GLY A 718 54.76 -4.07 -18.80
CA GLY A 718 55.26 -5.45 -18.75
C GLY A 718 56.34 -5.60 -19.81
N GLY A 719 56.60 -6.80 -20.28
CA GLY A 719 57.38 -7.01 -21.49
C GLY A 719 56.47 -7.14 -22.69
N ASP A 720 56.23 -6.03 -23.40
CA ASP A 720 55.18 -5.96 -24.41
C ASP A 720 55.71 -6.27 -25.82
N ALA A 721 54.92 -6.97 -26.63
CA ALA A 721 55.17 -7.22 -28.04
C ALA A 721 54.28 -6.32 -28.90
N MET A 722 54.89 -5.34 -29.57
CA MET A 722 54.18 -4.36 -30.40
C MET A 722 54.58 -4.52 -31.87
N ALA A 723 53.60 -4.68 -32.75
CA ALA A 723 53.76 -4.69 -34.20
C ALA A 723 52.79 -3.70 -34.83
N GLY A 724 53.30 -2.63 -35.42
CA GLY A 724 52.54 -1.55 -36.06
C GLY A 724 51.93 -2.02 -37.37
N GLY A 725 52.76 -2.57 -38.26
CA GLY A 725 52.30 -3.09 -39.53
C GLY A 725 52.36 -2.01 -40.62
N ALA A 726 51.43 -2.04 -41.57
CA ALA A 726 51.50 -1.21 -42.77
C ALA A 726 51.07 0.24 -42.50
N GLY A 727 52.02 1.14 -42.31
CA GLY A 727 51.82 2.58 -42.28
C GLY A 727 52.98 3.24 -41.57
N ASN A 728 52.82 4.47 -41.10
CA ASN A 728 53.85 5.13 -40.31
C ASN A 728 53.41 5.11 -38.84
N ASP A 729 53.98 4.19 -38.09
CA ASP A 729 53.52 3.83 -36.76
C ASP A 729 54.37 4.47 -35.66
N LEU A 730 53.76 4.61 -34.48
CA LEU A 730 54.37 5.15 -33.28
C LEU A 730 54.34 4.13 -32.13
N TYR A 731 55.50 3.68 -31.71
CA TYR A 731 55.70 2.82 -30.55
C TYR A 731 56.10 3.64 -29.33
N LEU A 732 55.36 3.50 -28.23
CA LEU A 732 55.68 4.10 -26.94
C LEU A 732 56.31 3.03 -26.05
N VAL A 733 57.63 3.11 -25.90
CA VAL A 733 58.42 2.16 -25.12
C VAL A 733 58.73 2.74 -23.74
N ASN A 734 58.35 2.02 -22.69
CA ASN A 734 58.56 2.47 -21.32
C ASN A 734 59.10 1.37 -20.40
N ASN A 735 59.22 0.14 -20.90
CA ASN A 735 59.88 -0.97 -20.25
C ASN A 735 61.03 -1.50 -21.12
N ALA A 736 62.12 -1.93 -20.49
CA ALA A 736 63.28 -2.46 -21.18
C ALA A 736 63.04 -3.81 -21.87
N PHE A 737 61.91 -4.47 -21.56
CA PHE A 737 61.50 -5.72 -22.19
C PHE A 737 60.52 -5.53 -23.35
N ASP A 738 60.10 -4.30 -23.63
CA ASP A 738 59.24 -3.99 -24.78
C ASP A 738 59.97 -4.26 -26.09
N THR A 739 59.24 -4.78 -27.06
CA THR A 739 59.73 -5.05 -28.41
C THR A 739 58.86 -4.37 -29.44
N ALA A 740 59.48 -3.66 -30.38
CA ALA A 740 58.85 -3.12 -31.58
C ALA A 740 59.27 -3.98 -32.77
N VAL A 741 58.30 -4.56 -33.48
CA VAL A 741 58.50 -5.51 -34.57
C VAL A 741 57.99 -4.91 -35.88
N GLU A 742 58.88 -4.80 -36.87
CA GLU A 742 58.56 -4.28 -38.21
C GLU A 742 59.01 -5.22 -39.32
N LEU A 743 58.18 -5.41 -40.35
CA LEU A 743 58.58 -6.08 -41.58
C LEU A 743 59.06 -5.07 -42.63
N ALA A 744 59.74 -5.59 -43.64
CA ALA A 744 60.34 -4.74 -44.67
C ALA A 744 59.26 -4.13 -45.58
N GLY A 745 59.22 -2.80 -45.64
CA GLY A 745 58.39 -2.03 -46.58
C GLY A 745 56.99 -1.72 -46.08
N GLU A 746 56.79 -1.70 -44.76
CA GLU A 746 55.50 -1.43 -44.13
C GLU A 746 55.29 0.08 -43.85
N GLY A 747 56.33 0.85 -43.57
CA GLY A 747 56.33 2.30 -43.77
C GLY A 747 57.56 3.00 -43.22
N THR A 748 57.37 4.02 -42.39
CA THR A 748 58.47 4.74 -41.73
C THR A 748 58.09 4.96 -40.27
N ASP A 749 58.72 4.17 -39.42
CA ASP A 749 58.18 3.91 -38.09
C ASP A 749 59.03 4.54 -37.01
N SER A 750 58.38 4.90 -35.91
CA SER A 750 58.96 5.74 -34.87
C SER A 750 58.82 5.12 -33.50
N VAL A 751 59.93 4.99 -32.78
CA VAL A 751 59.95 4.62 -31.37
C VAL A 751 60.19 5.87 -30.52
N GLN A 752 59.29 6.13 -29.57
CA GLN A 752 59.52 7.04 -28.47
C GLN A 752 59.80 6.24 -27.20
N SER A 753 61.05 6.30 -26.71
CA SER A 753 61.47 5.47 -25.58
C SER A 753 61.85 6.29 -24.35
N SER A 754 61.26 5.93 -23.20
CA SER A 754 61.66 6.48 -21.90
C SER A 754 62.74 5.64 -21.18
N VAL A 755 63.13 4.52 -21.78
CA VAL A 755 64.22 3.63 -21.35
C VAL A 755 65.30 3.52 -22.43
N ASP A 756 66.43 2.92 -22.08
CA ASP A 756 67.47 2.61 -23.07
C ASP A 756 66.93 1.63 -24.11
N PHE A 757 67.13 1.91 -25.41
CA PHE A 757 66.50 1.15 -26.48
C PHE A 757 67.41 0.94 -27.69
N VAL A 758 67.23 -0.23 -28.31
CA VAL A 758 67.89 -0.62 -29.56
C VAL A 758 66.81 -0.88 -30.59
N LEU A 759 66.86 -0.17 -31.72
CA LEU A 759 65.87 -0.36 -32.78
C LEU A 759 65.93 -1.79 -33.34
N GLY A 760 64.75 -2.41 -33.47
CA GLY A 760 64.57 -3.64 -34.23
C GLY A 760 64.92 -3.42 -35.71
N ALA A 761 65.05 -4.51 -36.47
CA ALA A 761 65.26 -4.39 -37.92
C ALA A 761 64.07 -3.65 -38.56
N ASN A 762 64.36 -2.83 -39.58
CA ASN A 762 63.38 -2.04 -40.35
C ASN A 762 62.65 -0.92 -39.60
N VAL A 763 62.99 -0.61 -38.34
CA VAL A 763 62.49 0.60 -37.68
C VAL A 763 63.42 1.78 -38.00
N GLU A 764 62.90 2.92 -38.44
CA GLU A 764 63.73 4.04 -38.89
C GLU A 764 64.06 5.04 -37.78
N ASN A 765 63.09 5.44 -36.96
CA ASN A 765 63.23 6.59 -36.08
C ASN A 765 63.23 6.20 -34.60
N LEU A 766 64.17 6.75 -33.83
CA LEU A 766 64.22 6.64 -32.37
C LEU A 766 64.31 8.02 -31.74
N THR A 767 63.37 8.34 -30.85
CA THR A 767 63.43 9.51 -29.99
C THR A 767 63.50 9.06 -28.54
N LEU A 768 64.58 9.44 -27.85
CA LEU A 768 64.69 9.23 -26.41
C LEU A 768 63.89 10.32 -25.69
N ILE A 769 63.19 9.93 -24.63
CA ILE A 769 62.46 10.82 -23.73
C ILE A 769 62.77 10.44 -22.27
N GLY A 770 62.29 11.23 -21.32
CA GLY A 770 62.42 10.91 -19.89
C GLY A 770 63.87 10.75 -19.44
N SER A 771 64.21 9.58 -18.88
CA SER A 771 65.51 9.28 -18.29
C SER A 771 66.40 8.36 -19.14
N ALA A 772 65.97 7.98 -20.34
CA ALA A 772 66.75 7.14 -21.25
C ALA A 772 68.12 7.78 -21.52
N GLN A 773 69.18 6.96 -21.51
CA GLN A 773 70.56 7.39 -21.73
C GLN A 773 71.17 6.78 -22.98
N ILE A 774 70.70 5.62 -23.45
CA ILE A 774 71.29 4.89 -24.56
C ILE A 774 70.26 4.70 -25.67
N GLY A 775 70.60 5.13 -26.89
CA GLY A 775 69.82 4.89 -28.10
C GLY A 775 70.71 4.29 -29.18
N THR A 776 70.31 3.15 -29.73
CA THR A 776 71.06 2.48 -30.80
C THR A 776 70.14 2.23 -31.99
N GLY A 777 70.57 2.62 -33.18
CA GLY A 777 69.91 2.31 -34.45
C GLY A 777 70.18 0.88 -34.90
N ASN A 778 69.86 0.60 -36.16
CA ASN A 778 70.02 -0.70 -36.80
C ASN A 778 70.97 -0.60 -38.01
N ALA A 779 70.75 -1.40 -39.06
CA ALA A 779 71.60 -1.39 -40.27
C ALA A 779 70.98 -0.58 -41.44
N GLY A 780 69.85 0.09 -41.20
CA GLY A 780 69.17 1.00 -42.13
C GLY A 780 69.62 2.44 -41.94
N ASN A 781 68.99 3.39 -42.64
CA ASN A 781 69.26 4.81 -42.42
C ASN A 781 68.35 5.30 -41.29
N ASN A 782 68.88 5.46 -40.08
CA ASN A 782 68.09 5.78 -38.90
C ASN A 782 68.07 7.29 -38.58
N GLN A 783 66.98 7.76 -38.00
CA GLN A 783 66.91 9.09 -37.37
C GLN A 783 66.87 8.94 -35.85
N LEU A 784 67.94 9.35 -35.18
CA LEU A 784 68.07 9.29 -33.73
C LEU A 784 67.99 10.69 -33.13
N THR A 785 67.14 10.87 -32.11
CA THR A 785 67.04 12.11 -31.34
C THR A 785 67.23 11.83 -29.85
N GLY A 786 68.23 12.45 -29.25
CA GLY A 786 68.49 12.42 -27.81
C GLY A 786 67.49 13.27 -27.00
N ASN A 787 67.61 13.20 -25.67
CA ASN A 787 66.82 13.97 -24.71
C ASN A 787 67.69 15.03 -24.00
N GLY A 788 67.35 15.36 -22.76
CA GLY A 788 68.08 16.33 -21.93
C GLY A 788 69.17 15.69 -21.03
N ALA A 789 69.37 14.38 -21.11
CA ALA A 789 70.38 13.64 -20.35
C ALA A 789 71.67 13.52 -21.17
N ALA A 790 72.77 13.09 -20.53
CA ALA A 790 73.99 12.73 -21.25
C ALA A 790 73.77 11.42 -22.02
N ASN A 791 73.41 11.51 -23.29
CA ASN A 791 73.03 10.37 -24.12
C ASN A 791 74.25 9.72 -24.79
N THR A 792 74.19 8.40 -25.00
CA THR A 792 75.06 7.66 -25.91
C THR A 792 74.22 7.20 -27.10
N LEU A 793 74.44 7.79 -28.26
CA LEU A 793 73.69 7.53 -29.50
C LEU A 793 74.59 6.83 -30.51
N THR A 794 74.17 5.67 -30.99
CA THR A 794 74.89 4.88 -32.00
C THR A 794 73.99 4.70 -33.21
N GLY A 795 74.36 5.22 -34.37
CA GLY A 795 73.56 5.10 -35.59
C GLY A 795 73.50 3.66 -36.11
N GLY A 796 74.64 2.98 -36.09
CA GLY A 796 74.81 1.66 -36.66
C GLY A 796 75.42 1.74 -38.07
N ALA A 797 74.92 0.91 -38.99
CA ALA A 797 75.33 0.99 -40.39
C ALA A 797 74.24 1.69 -41.20
N GLY A 798 74.61 2.54 -42.16
CA GLY A 798 73.64 3.35 -42.88
C GLY A 798 74.08 4.81 -42.94
N ASN A 799 73.27 5.66 -43.58
CA ASN A 799 73.45 7.11 -43.48
C ASN A 799 72.50 7.62 -42.39
N ASP A 800 73.01 7.74 -41.17
CA ASP A 800 72.16 8.05 -40.02
C ASP A 800 72.08 9.56 -39.76
N ALA A 801 70.94 10.03 -39.27
CA ALA A 801 70.72 11.41 -38.85
C ALA A 801 70.55 11.47 -37.34
N ILE A 802 71.54 12.02 -36.63
CA ILE A 802 71.60 12.03 -35.17
C ILE A 802 71.49 13.47 -34.66
N THR A 803 70.51 13.74 -33.81
CA THR A 803 70.37 14.99 -33.04
C THR A 803 70.69 14.66 -31.59
N THR A 804 71.72 15.28 -31.02
CA THR A 804 72.22 14.91 -29.67
C THR A 804 71.30 15.39 -28.57
N GLY A 805 70.60 16.52 -28.77
CA GLY A 805 69.77 17.12 -27.74
C GLY A 805 70.59 17.95 -26.76
N GLY A 806 70.16 17.99 -25.49
CA GLY A 806 70.87 18.70 -24.44
C GLY A 806 71.57 17.72 -23.53
N GLY A 807 72.84 17.92 -23.20
CA GLY A 807 73.54 16.93 -22.40
C GLY A 807 75.04 17.10 -22.55
N ALA A 808 75.79 16.10 -22.09
CA ALA A 808 77.17 15.91 -22.48
C ALA A 808 77.21 14.58 -23.23
N ASP A 809 76.95 14.64 -24.53
CA ASP A 809 76.50 13.49 -25.30
C ASP A 809 77.67 12.77 -25.97
N ARG A 810 77.45 11.50 -26.29
CA ARG A 810 78.40 10.63 -26.96
C ARG A 810 77.76 10.08 -28.22
N VAL A 811 78.22 10.52 -29.38
CA VAL A 811 77.83 9.90 -30.66
C VAL A 811 78.86 8.84 -31.01
N VAL A 812 78.44 7.59 -31.15
CA VAL A 812 79.31 6.45 -31.46
C VAL A 812 79.24 6.17 -32.95
N LEU A 813 80.41 6.21 -33.61
CA LEU A 813 80.60 5.76 -34.98
C LEU A 813 81.16 4.34 -34.95
N ASP A 814 80.32 3.37 -35.30
CA ASP A 814 80.59 1.94 -35.19
C ASP A 814 80.54 1.19 -36.54
N SER A 815 80.41 1.92 -37.65
CA SER A 815 80.40 1.36 -39.00
C SER A 815 81.22 2.19 -39.99
N LEU A 816 81.67 1.53 -41.06
CA LEU A 816 82.26 2.18 -42.25
C LEU A 816 81.26 2.24 -43.42
N VAL A 817 80.05 1.72 -43.23
CA VAL A 817 79.02 1.65 -44.25
C VAL A 817 78.06 2.81 -44.05
N GLY A 818 78.05 3.72 -45.01
CA GLY A 818 77.28 4.96 -44.97
C GLY A 818 78.04 6.12 -44.34
N SER A 819 77.38 7.27 -44.25
CA SER A 819 77.94 8.52 -43.73
C SER A 819 76.90 9.25 -42.91
N ASP A 820 77.22 9.49 -41.63
CA ASP A 820 76.26 10.03 -40.67
C ASP A 820 76.21 11.55 -40.70
N THR A 821 75.08 12.10 -40.30
CA THR A 821 74.87 13.53 -40.10
C THR A 821 74.48 13.76 -38.65
N ILE A 822 75.32 14.51 -37.94
CA ILE A 822 75.14 14.86 -36.54
C ILE A 822 74.76 16.34 -36.50
N SER A 823 73.54 16.65 -36.09
CA SER A 823 73.11 18.01 -35.79
C SER A 823 73.46 18.38 -34.35
N ASP A 824 73.32 19.68 -34.02
CA ASP A 824 73.38 20.28 -32.67
C ASP A 824 74.58 19.94 -31.76
N PHE A 825 75.61 19.30 -32.30
CA PHE A 825 76.83 18.93 -31.60
C PHE A 825 77.55 20.15 -30.99
N THR A 826 77.73 20.13 -29.68
CA THR A 826 78.38 21.19 -28.91
C THR A 826 79.83 20.83 -28.56
N SER A 827 80.77 21.45 -29.27
CA SER A 827 82.22 21.32 -29.03
C SER A 827 82.61 21.56 -27.56
N GLY A 828 83.47 20.71 -27.01
CA GLY A 828 83.91 20.73 -25.61
C GLY A 828 82.93 20.10 -24.61
N VAL A 829 81.68 19.87 -25.00
CA VAL A 829 80.63 19.24 -24.19
C VAL A 829 80.39 17.83 -24.71
N ASP A 830 80.01 17.72 -25.98
CA ASP A 830 79.74 16.44 -26.64
C ASP A 830 81.03 15.77 -27.12
N LYS A 831 80.94 14.47 -27.36
CA LYS A 831 82.05 13.62 -27.79
C LYS A 831 81.64 12.74 -28.95
N LEU A 832 82.51 12.68 -29.95
CA LEU A 832 82.47 11.68 -31.00
C LEU A 832 83.34 10.49 -30.56
N VAL A 833 82.75 9.30 -30.51
CA VAL A 833 83.42 8.06 -30.15
C VAL A 833 83.60 7.25 -31.41
N VAL A 834 84.84 6.92 -31.76
CA VAL A 834 85.11 6.04 -32.91
C VAL A 834 85.37 4.64 -32.38
N SER A 835 84.54 3.69 -32.80
CA SER A 835 84.69 2.28 -32.44
C SER A 835 85.94 1.71 -33.10
N GLN A 836 86.91 1.32 -32.29
CA GLN A 836 88.13 0.71 -32.80
C GLN A 836 87.94 -0.69 -33.37
N ALA A 837 86.92 -1.41 -32.89
CA ALA A 837 86.57 -2.72 -33.41
C ALA A 837 86.10 -2.63 -34.86
N ALA A 838 85.46 -1.53 -35.24
CA ALA A 838 84.86 -1.33 -36.56
C ALA A 838 85.72 -0.53 -37.54
N ILE A 839 86.31 0.59 -37.09
CA ILE A 839 86.95 1.59 -37.98
C ILE A 839 88.48 1.41 -38.08
N ALA A 840 89.06 0.51 -37.28
CA ALA A 840 90.45 0.03 -37.35
C ALA A 840 91.51 1.13 -37.61
N ILE A 841 91.95 1.77 -36.54
CA ILE A 841 92.99 2.80 -36.55
C ILE A 841 94.36 2.26 -36.10
N ARG A 842 95.41 2.85 -36.68
CA ARG A 842 96.82 2.44 -36.75
C ARG A 842 97.43 1.53 -35.65
N ASN A 843 97.25 1.79 -34.35
CA ASN A 843 97.90 1.03 -33.27
C ASN A 843 96.92 0.16 -32.45
N GLY A 844 95.62 0.32 -32.66
CA GLY A 844 94.57 -0.40 -31.93
C GLY A 844 94.48 -0.07 -30.44
N ASP A 845 95.03 1.05 -29.97
CA ASP A 845 94.96 1.47 -28.55
C ASP A 845 93.94 2.59 -28.30
N THR A 846 93.41 2.69 -27.08
CA THR A 846 92.28 3.59 -26.71
C THR A 846 92.68 5.05 -26.54
N SER A 847 93.91 5.43 -26.88
CA SER A 847 94.41 6.80 -26.75
C SER A 847 94.56 7.45 -28.10
N VAL A 848 94.13 8.71 -28.21
CA VAL A 848 94.40 9.50 -29.42
C VAL A 848 95.86 9.98 -29.38
N ASP A 849 96.75 9.32 -30.13
CA ASP A 849 98.16 9.67 -30.13
C ASP A 849 98.48 10.83 -31.09
N ASN A 850 99.33 11.75 -30.61
CA ASN A 850 99.87 12.87 -31.37
C ASN A 850 98.78 13.71 -32.09
N ALA A 851 97.60 13.84 -31.46
CA ALA A 851 96.50 14.66 -31.97
C ALA A 851 96.95 16.12 -32.16
N THR A 852 96.62 16.73 -33.29
CA THR A 852 97.06 18.11 -33.57
C THR A 852 96.02 18.90 -34.36
N THR A 853 96.07 20.23 -34.23
CA THR A 853 95.23 21.15 -35.01
C THR A 853 96.11 21.97 -35.93
N ILE A 854 95.77 22.02 -37.23
CA ILE A 854 96.50 22.78 -38.25
C ILE A 854 95.60 23.85 -38.86
N ALA A 855 96.18 25.01 -39.19
CA ALA A 855 95.45 26.17 -39.72
C ALA A 855 95.52 26.31 -41.27
N GLY A 856 96.10 25.32 -41.95
CA GLY A 856 96.42 25.34 -43.37
C GLY A 856 97.07 24.02 -43.81
N PRO A 857 97.32 23.81 -45.12
CA PRO A 857 97.68 22.50 -45.63
C PRO A 857 99.06 22.02 -45.16
N GLY A 858 99.09 20.80 -44.64
CA GLY A 858 100.26 20.03 -44.25
C GLY A 858 100.86 20.41 -42.89
N GLY A 859 102.01 19.82 -42.56
CA GLY A 859 102.78 20.18 -41.36
C GLY A 859 102.42 19.41 -40.08
N PHE A 860 101.61 18.36 -40.18
CA PHE A 860 101.36 17.41 -39.10
C PHE A 860 102.27 16.18 -39.24
N ALA A 861 102.49 15.49 -38.12
CA ALA A 861 103.36 14.33 -38.10
C ALA A 861 102.69 13.13 -38.77
N VAL A 862 103.45 12.31 -39.54
CA VAL A 862 102.92 11.06 -40.12
C VAL A 862 102.32 10.13 -39.07
N ASN A 863 102.75 10.28 -37.81
CA ASN A 863 102.28 9.49 -36.68
C ASN A 863 101.14 10.11 -35.86
N ALA A 864 100.61 11.27 -36.26
CA ALA A 864 99.36 11.82 -35.72
C ALA A 864 98.20 10.92 -36.11
N GLU A 865 97.35 10.55 -35.15
CA GLU A 865 96.21 9.66 -35.37
C GLU A 865 94.91 10.41 -35.65
N PHE A 866 94.79 11.61 -35.08
CA PHE A 866 93.70 12.53 -35.35
C PHE A 866 94.25 13.93 -35.65
N VAL A 867 93.81 14.52 -36.76
CA VAL A 867 94.21 15.87 -37.14
C VAL A 867 92.95 16.70 -37.39
N VAL A 868 92.83 17.83 -36.69
CA VAL A 868 91.77 18.81 -36.90
C VAL A 868 92.30 19.92 -37.80
N VAL A 869 91.66 20.17 -38.94
CA VAL A 869 92.05 21.19 -39.91
C VAL A 869 91.07 22.35 -39.80
N THR A 870 91.57 23.50 -39.32
CA THR A 870 90.79 24.73 -39.18
C THR A 870 91.24 25.74 -40.23
N GLY A 871 90.38 26.11 -41.18
CA GLY A 871 90.79 27.01 -42.27
C GLY A 871 89.61 27.57 -43.04
N ASP A 872 89.86 28.60 -43.85
CA ASP A 872 88.82 29.35 -44.57
C ASP A 872 88.31 28.54 -45.79
N ILE A 873 87.62 27.43 -45.52
CA ILE A 873 86.99 26.56 -46.51
C ILE A 873 85.61 27.15 -46.83
N THR A 874 85.52 27.89 -47.93
CA THR A 874 84.25 28.52 -48.32
C THR A 874 83.23 27.50 -48.85
N GLY A 875 82.00 27.55 -48.30
CA GLY A 875 80.90 26.65 -48.64
C GLY A 875 81.05 25.23 -48.05
N GLY A 876 80.29 24.26 -48.57
CA GLY A 876 80.29 22.88 -48.04
C GLY A 876 81.63 22.15 -48.16
N ILE A 877 81.89 21.25 -47.21
CA ILE A 877 83.13 20.49 -47.04
C ILE A 877 83.09 19.19 -47.86
N THR A 878 83.50 19.28 -49.14
CA THR A 878 83.63 18.10 -50.02
C THR A 878 84.99 17.42 -49.84
N ALA A 879 85.11 16.12 -50.15
CA ALA A 879 86.37 15.37 -50.08
C ALA A 879 87.55 16.04 -50.83
N ALA A 880 87.30 16.68 -51.97
CA ALA A 880 88.34 17.40 -52.72
C ALA A 880 88.87 18.63 -51.98
N LYS A 881 87.97 19.39 -51.35
CA LYS A 881 88.34 20.54 -50.51
C LYS A 881 89.01 20.09 -49.21
N ALA A 882 88.54 18.99 -48.62
CA ALA A 882 89.14 18.38 -47.44
C ALA A 882 90.59 17.96 -47.71
N ALA A 883 90.84 17.17 -48.77
CA ALA A 883 92.19 16.78 -49.19
C ALA A 883 93.12 17.99 -49.40
N ALA A 884 92.63 19.01 -50.11
CA ALA A 884 93.39 20.24 -50.36
C ALA A 884 93.70 21.03 -49.07
N ALA A 885 92.78 21.04 -48.09
CA ALA A 885 92.96 21.70 -46.80
C ALA A 885 93.87 20.90 -45.86
N ILE A 886 93.83 19.58 -45.92
CA ILE A 886 94.69 18.68 -45.13
C ILE A 886 96.13 18.75 -45.65
N GLY A 887 96.38 18.64 -46.96
CA GLY A 887 97.72 18.72 -47.55
C GLY A 887 98.55 17.45 -47.37
N SER A 888 99.78 17.58 -46.83
CA SER A 888 100.73 16.45 -46.71
C SER A 888 101.32 16.31 -45.31
N ALA A 889 101.51 15.06 -44.88
CA ALA A 889 102.21 14.72 -43.64
C ALA A 889 103.72 15.01 -43.72
N SER A 890 104.41 15.00 -42.58
CA SER A 890 105.87 15.22 -42.49
C SER A 890 106.74 14.15 -43.19
N SER A 891 106.18 12.98 -43.47
CA SER A 891 106.81 11.89 -44.25
C SER A 891 105.74 10.96 -44.83
N GLY A 892 106.14 10.11 -45.78
CA GLY A 892 105.20 9.21 -46.47
C GLY A 892 104.54 8.16 -45.57
N TYR A 893 103.29 7.86 -45.87
CA TYR A 893 102.52 6.77 -45.28
C TYR A 893 102.96 5.41 -45.85
N SER A 894 102.68 4.36 -45.09
CA SER A 894 102.70 3.00 -45.65
C SER A 894 101.34 2.73 -46.28
N VAL A 895 101.33 2.07 -47.44
CA VAL A 895 100.08 1.66 -48.10
C VAL A 895 99.17 0.94 -47.10
N GLY A 896 97.90 1.37 -47.00
CA GLY A 896 96.92 0.87 -46.06
C GLY A 896 96.96 1.48 -44.65
N ALA A 897 97.83 2.48 -44.39
CA ALA A 897 97.81 3.18 -43.11
C ALA A 897 96.56 4.06 -42.96
N THR A 898 95.86 3.93 -41.83
CA THR A 898 94.59 4.65 -41.57
C THR A 898 94.74 5.82 -40.60
N ARG A 899 94.08 6.95 -40.85
CA ARG A 899 94.06 8.16 -40.00
C ARG A 899 92.70 8.85 -40.00
N LEU A 900 92.40 9.63 -38.97
CA LEU A 900 91.21 10.47 -38.95
C LEU A 900 91.56 11.93 -39.17
N PHE A 901 90.84 12.57 -40.08
CA PHE A 901 90.92 14.00 -40.34
C PHE A 901 89.56 14.64 -40.08
N MET A 902 89.49 15.56 -39.13
CA MET A 902 88.32 16.44 -38.99
C MET A 902 88.61 17.74 -39.72
N VAL A 903 87.78 18.10 -40.69
CA VAL A 903 87.91 19.34 -41.45
C VAL A 903 86.78 20.28 -41.04
N ASP A 904 87.12 21.48 -40.60
CA ASP A 904 86.20 22.44 -40.01
C ASP A 904 86.24 23.76 -40.79
N ASN A 905 85.06 24.29 -41.16
CA ASN A 905 84.93 25.56 -41.90
C ASN A 905 84.43 26.73 -41.04
N GLY A 906 84.34 26.54 -39.70
CA GLY A 906 83.83 27.52 -38.74
C GLY A 906 82.31 27.50 -38.53
N VAL A 907 81.57 26.68 -39.30
CA VAL A 907 80.12 26.48 -39.14
C VAL A 907 79.80 25.00 -38.98
N ASP A 908 80.37 24.18 -39.86
CA ASP A 908 80.21 22.73 -39.90
C ASP A 908 81.60 22.06 -39.87
N SER A 909 81.62 20.79 -39.49
CA SER A 909 82.81 19.95 -39.45
C SER A 909 82.53 18.62 -40.19
N ALA A 910 83.53 18.04 -40.82
CA ALA A 910 83.39 16.74 -41.50
C ALA A 910 84.56 15.82 -41.12
N LEU A 911 84.23 14.64 -40.61
CA LEU A 911 85.20 13.61 -40.23
C LEU A 911 85.44 12.67 -41.41
N TYR A 912 86.68 12.55 -41.82
CA TYR A 912 87.12 11.62 -42.85
C TYR A 912 88.06 10.55 -42.28
N LEU A 913 87.85 9.31 -42.70
CA LEU A 913 88.84 8.25 -42.62
C LEU A 913 89.75 8.32 -43.83
N PHE A 914 91.03 8.56 -43.59
CA PHE A 914 92.08 8.41 -44.56
C PHE A 914 92.60 6.98 -44.59
N THR A 915 92.77 6.40 -45.77
CA THR A 915 93.51 5.15 -45.98
C THR A 915 94.49 5.35 -47.13
N ALA A 916 95.79 5.27 -46.83
CA ALA A 916 96.85 5.48 -47.82
C ALA A 916 96.73 4.49 -48.99
N GLY A 917 96.48 4.99 -50.19
CA GLY A 917 96.38 4.23 -51.43
C GLY A 917 97.75 3.92 -52.04
N ASP A 918 98.74 4.75 -51.75
CA ASP A 918 100.14 4.54 -52.11
C ASP A 918 101.11 4.92 -50.97
N ALA A 919 102.41 4.97 -51.27
CA ALA A 919 103.46 5.19 -50.28
C ALA A 919 104.03 6.61 -50.36
N ASP A 920 103.15 7.61 -50.33
CA ASP A 920 103.53 9.03 -50.34
C ASP A 920 103.02 9.78 -49.09
N ALA A 921 103.34 11.07 -49.00
CA ALA A 921 102.96 11.90 -47.86
C ALA A 921 101.69 12.72 -48.11
N ALA A 922 101.16 12.74 -49.34
CA ALA A 922 100.00 13.52 -49.70
C ALA A 922 98.73 12.85 -49.21
N VAL A 923 97.70 13.65 -48.94
CA VAL A 923 96.35 13.16 -48.70
C VAL A 923 95.54 13.50 -49.94
N GLU A 924 95.16 12.48 -50.70
CA GLU A 924 94.38 12.63 -51.92
C GLU A 924 92.88 12.39 -51.69
N THR A 925 92.05 12.92 -52.58
CA THR A 925 90.58 12.76 -52.48
C THR A 925 90.13 11.30 -52.51
N ALA A 926 90.83 10.45 -53.28
CA ALA A 926 90.51 9.02 -53.38
C ALA A 926 90.84 8.22 -52.11
N GLU A 927 91.64 8.81 -51.21
CA GLU A 927 92.07 8.19 -49.97
C GLU A 927 91.17 8.58 -48.79
N LEU A 928 90.21 9.49 -49.00
CA LEU A 928 89.30 9.99 -47.98
C LEU A 928 87.90 9.36 -48.12
N THR A 929 87.46 8.69 -47.06
CA THR A 929 86.08 8.22 -46.89
C THR A 929 85.41 9.10 -45.85
N LEU A 930 84.27 9.71 -46.18
CA LEU A 930 83.48 10.50 -45.24
C LEU A 930 82.83 9.56 -44.23
N LEU A 931 83.04 9.80 -42.94
CA LEU A 931 82.40 9.04 -41.86
C LEU A 931 81.20 9.79 -41.29
N ALA A 932 81.38 11.07 -40.95
CA ALA A 932 80.32 11.87 -40.36
C ALA A 932 80.45 13.35 -40.73
N THR A 933 79.32 14.03 -40.78
CA THR A 933 79.24 15.50 -40.83
C THR A 933 78.62 16.01 -39.55
N LEU A 934 79.18 17.06 -38.97
CA LEU A 934 78.68 17.71 -37.76
C LEU A 934 78.25 19.13 -38.15
N SER A 935 77.01 19.50 -37.87
CA SER A 935 76.46 20.80 -38.26
C SER A 935 76.21 21.70 -37.04
N GLY A 936 76.47 23.00 -37.19
CA GLY A 936 76.22 24.01 -36.14
C GLY A 936 77.22 24.02 -34.97
N THR A 937 78.42 23.45 -35.14
CA THR A 937 79.37 23.14 -34.05
C THR A 937 80.13 24.34 -33.48
N GLY A 938 80.28 25.43 -34.24
CA GLY A 938 81.01 26.64 -33.84
C GLY A 938 82.55 26.53 -33.77
N ALA A 939 83.11 25.30 -33.77
CA ALA A 939 84.47 24.86 -34.14
C ALA A 939 84.86 23.59 -33.34
N THR A 940 85.10 22.47 -34.01
CA THR A 940 85.56 21.21 -33.37
C THR A 940 87.04 21.25 -32.94
N THR A 941 87.39 20.48 -31.92
CA THR A 941 88.73 20.42 -31.32
C THR A 941 89.27 18.98 -31.22
N THR A 942 90.56 18.83 -30.92
CA THR A 942 91.17 17.50 -30.70
C THR A 942 90.64 16.80 -29.45
N THR A 943 89.95 17.50 -28.55
CA THR A 943 89.36 16.93 -27.33
C THR A 943 87.94 16.41 -27.53
N ASP A 944 87.35 16.61 -28.70
CA ASP A 944 85.99 16.15 -29.01
C ASP A 944 85.94 14.72 -29.52
N LEU A 945 87.09 14.11 -29.77
CA LEU A 945 87.21 12.73 -30.24
C LEU A 945 87.72 11.81 -29.13
N ILE A 946 87.14 10.62 -29.04
CA ILE A 946 87.59 9.53 -28.17
C ILE A 946 87.72 8.25 -29.02
N PHE A 947 88.78 7.47 -28.78
CA PHE A 947 88.89 6.10 -29.26
C PHE A 947 88.40 5.14 -28.19
N GLY A 948 87.35 4.38 -28.49
CA GLY A 948 86.70 3.52 -27.52
C GLY A 948 86.33 2.16 -28.10
N PRO A 949 86.22 1.13 -27.25
CA PRO A 949 85.45 -0.06 -27.56
C PRO A 949 83.97 0.26 -27.73
#